data_AF-A0A8T5QL26-F1
#
_entry.id   AF-A0A8T5QL26-F1
#
_cell.length_a   1.000
_cell.length_b   1.000
_cell.length_c   1.000
_cell.angle_alpha   90.00
_cell.angle_beta   90.00
_cell.angle_gamma   90.00
#
_symmetry.space_group_name_H-M   'P 1'
#
loop_
_entity.id
_entity.type
_entity.pdbx_description
1 polymer ?
#
loop_
_entity_poly.entity_id
_entity_poly.type
_entity_poly.pdbx_seq_one_letter_code
_entity_poly.pdbx_strand_id
1 'polypeptide(L)'
;MAELKHTFVSGRMDKDRDERLIENGSYRDALNVHISSSEGSDAGAIENLLGNKKISELELNNAKVLGSIAYTLKDKIYWFETSDTVDAIYEYDQVQDVISPIVIDIKNTGSSIIKAATIESNNDNELTLDNIVDSELKAVCGNIPLNNKDEVLVLNNLDLNSSNPYVKISIPKNTTLRKEDNKFVFKNIEYNGKDFGNINLPFTYSSNGILNFSKNNYITGINIIDNMLFWTDNLNPPRKINLSNFKKFSNQIFNEQTKVTYVEKDSNGNTSKKQRDFTEEDFSVAKKAPMYAPSLELKNTLIDGNFTVTKKINFYSDVASGAANGRKVVSVGEDITISFNSSLPNWEINSNVQILENNEVSGKEPLEATASVKEIDNINKNITLTLKSKNIDFEDKEYNLDIELIEKEAIYKFSFVRFSYRWKYKDGEYSTISPFSEPAFIPQDFKFDGKNGFNVGMENDLRKIILSNFDLGSDNVEEIEILFKETRNQNIYTLKSQKRIDFKSTYEITKKQIHSVLPNDQLLRAWDNVPKKAKAQEITANRLVYGNYTQNYDVYNDVDLNVILTKREGNFKRTIKSNRTYQLGVVYIDDYNRHSPVLSNQTGSVNIPKKQSTTENSFSIKVNSKAPAWAKYFKYYVKDPSQEYYNLAADRFYNDEENGFTYISFPSTERNKITEDSYLLLKKAHGSDEPILSQDNKYKVISIFNEAPDFVLNTLKKQVYSLANIQFSSILGDYNSSSSGFNSGSNPILLSNKLANSTPVPGSNSIILMTSGEGDEDNTPYGIPETDLEQIVVNKYIQFQIGKNKSKAYKINFLEQNRLKINDLKITIDDSFKSDVNFIYNDDGSLKSDILINILEDDNRKAAQYFDGRFFVKTQTNSILLNSEAKANAAGDFIKTETFLLDGFHEYKRNSNRRGNNADATPKYPLFISKGGLVNNSFKI
;
A
#
# COMPACT_ATOMS: atom_id res chain seq x y z
N MET A 1 48.52 -1.20 -38.90
CA MET A 1 48.57 0.28 -38.96
C MET A 1 50.01 0.65 -39.28
N ALA A 2 50.28 1.62 -40.17
CA ALA A 2 51.66 2.01 -40.48
C ALA A 2 52.23 2.86 -39.32
N GLU A 3 53.41 2.52 -38.83
CA GLU A 3 54.06 3.20 -37.71
C GLU A 3 54.75 4.49 -38.21
N LEU A 4 54.18 5.65 -37.88
CA LEU A 4 54.74 6.97 -38.20
C LEU A 4 55.96 7.26 -37.32
N LYS A 5 57.16 6.95 -37.84
CA LYS A 5 58.43 7.29 -37.18
C LYS A 5 58.84 8.73 -37.49
N HIS A 6 58.58 9.62 -36.55
CA HIS A 6 59.12 10.98 -36.57
C HIS A 6 60.62 10.94 -36.22
N THR A 7 61.43 11.57 -37.06
CA THR A 7 62.89 11.64 -36.87
C THR A 7 63.26 13.02 -36.35
N PHE A 8 63.96 13.12 -35.21
CA PHE A 8 64.33 14.40 -34.61
C PHE A 8 65.44 15.09 -35.41
N VAL A 9 65.13 16.25 -36.00
CA VAL A 9 66.08 17.07 -36.78
C VAL A 9 66.22 18.50 -36.23
N SER A 10 65.25 18.99 -35.45
CA SER A 10 65.26 20.30 -34.79
C SER A 10 64.68 20.21 -33.37
N GLY A 11 65.10 21.14 -32.50
CA GLY A 11 64.67 21.19 -31.10
C GLY A 11 63.83 22.44 -30.80
N ARG A 12 62.59 22.51 -31.31
CA ARG A 12 61.67 23.64 -31.09
C ARG A 12 60.43 23.21 -30.30
N MET A 13 60.09 23.90 -29.22
CA MET A 13 58.84 23.68 -28.50
C MET A 13 57.71 24.55 -29.10
N ASP A 14 56.53 23.98 -29.28
CA ASP A 14 55.30 24.67 -29.71
C ASP A 14 54.15 24.29 -28.76
N LYS A 15 53.62 25.27 -28.01
CA LYS A 15 52.48 25.11 -27.10
C LYS A 15 51.20 25.78 -27.59
N ASP A 16 51.28 26.54 -28.67
CA ASP A 16 50.16 27.34 -29.19
C ASP A 16 49.28 26.51 -30.15
N ARG A 17 49.88 25.53 -30.83
CA ARG A 17 49.16 24.66 -31.77
C ARG A 17 48.50 23.45 -31.10
N ASP A 18 47.38 23.02 -31.69
CA ASP A 18 46.72 21.75 -31.39
C ASP A 18 47.70 20.58 -31.62
N GLU A 19 47.69 19.59 -30.73
CA GLU A 19 48.58 18.43 -30.77
C GLU A 19 48.54 17.62 -32.07
N ARG A 20 47.43 17.72 -32.81
CA ARG A 20 47.23 17.05 -34.11
C ARG A 20 47.83 17.83 -35.29
N LEU A 21 48.31 19.05 -35.05
CA LEU A 21 48.80 20.00 -36.06
C LEU A 21 50.28 20.42 -35.82
N ILE A 22 50.99 19.71 -34.96
CA ILE A 22 52.41 19.95 -34.67
C ILE A 22 53.27 19.56 -35.89
N GLU A 23 54.13 20.48 -36.34
CA GLU A 23 55.04 20.24 -37.46
C GLU A 23 56.16 19.24 -37.08
N ASN A 24 56.56 18.40 -38.04
CA ASN A 24 57.58 17.37 -37.84
C ASN A 24 58.93 18.00 -37.46
N GLY A 25 59.41 17.74 -36.23
CA GLY A 25 60.59 18.40 -35.66
C GLY A 25 60.28 19.50 -34.63
N SER A 26 59.00 19.69 -34.26
CA SER A 26 58.57 20.43 -33.08
C SER A 26 57.98 19.48 -32.02
N TYR A 27 57.98 19.89 -30.75
CA TYR A 27 57.44 19.11 -29.63
C TYR A 27 56.58 19.98 -28.69
N ARG A 28 55.60 19.38 -28.00
CA ARG A 28 54.70 20.12 -27.11
C ARG A 28 55.26 20.30 -25.70
N ASP A 29 55.93 19.28 -25.18
CA ASP A 29 56.47 19.25 -23.82
C ASP A 29 57.91 18.72 -23.82
N ALA A 30 58.70 19.19 -22.85
CA ALA A 30 60.02 18.67 -22.52
C ALA A 30 60.12 18.47 -21.01
N LEU A 31 60.84 17.43 -20.59
CA LEU A 31 61.10 17.14 -19.19
C LEU A 31 62.42 17.81 -18.75
N ASN A 32 62.50 18.22 -17.49
CA ASN A 32 63.65 18.88 -16.86
C ASN A 32 64.03 20.26 -17.43
N VAL A 33 63.12 20.90 -18.18
CA VAL A 33 63.29 22.25 -18.74
C VAL A 33 62.21 23.19 -18.19
N HIS A 34 62.61 24.38 -17.76
CA HIS A 34 61.73 25.51 -17.46
C HIS A 34 61.79 26.50 -18.63
N ILE A 35 60.68 27.17 -18.95
CA ILE A 35 60.67 28.26 -19.92
C ILE A 35 60.39 29.55 -19.16
N SER A 36 61.33 30.50 -19.20
CA SER A 36 61.19 31.77 -18.48
C SER A 36 60.02 32.57 -19.05
N SER A 37 59.01 32.83 -18.21
CA SER A 37 57.81 33.60 -18.54
C SER A 37 57.90 35.07 -18.12
N SER A 38 59.08 35.53 -17.70
CA SER A 38 59.30 36.91 -17.28
C SER A 38 59.33 37.87 -18.49
N GLU A 39 58.73 39.07 -18.35
CA GLU A 39 58.60 40.08 -19.42
C GLU A 39 59.93 40.82 -19.76
N GLY A 40 61.05 40.09 -19.78
CA GLY A 40 62.39 40.61 -20.09
C GLY A 40 62.89 40.25 -21.50
N SER A 41 64.16 40.55 -21.78
CA SER A 41 64.86 40.10 -23.01
C SER A 41 64.92 38.58 -23.16
N ASP A 42 64.79 37.88 -22.03
CA ASP A 42 65.00 36.44 -21.91
C ASP A 42 63.65 35.69 -21.80
N ALA A 43 62.53 36.38 -22.11
CA ALA A 43 61.21 35.78 -22.24
C ALA A 43 61.23 34.64 -23.30
N GLY A 44 60.85 33.44 -22.89
CA GLY A 44 60.91 32.25 -23.75
C GLY A 44 62.27 31.52 -23.73
N ALA A 45 63.24 31.95 -22.92
CA ALA A 45 64.50 31.22 -22.73
C ALA A 45 64.27 29.85 -22.08
N ILE A 46 64.97 28.84 -22.59
CA ILE A 46 65.04 27.49 -22.06
C ILE A 46 66.06 27.46 -20.92
N GLU A 47 65.57 27.27 -19.70
CA GLU A 47 66.36 27.12 -18.48
C GLU A 47 66.35 25.66 -18.02
N ASN A 48 67.44 25.19 -17.40
CA ASN A 48 67.42 23.89 -16.72
C ASN A 48 66.59 24.01 -15.44
N LEU A 49 65.65 23.08 -15.22
CA LEU A 49 65.00 22.96 -13.91
C LEU A 49 66.05 22.64 -12.83
N LEU A 50 65.91 23.25 -11.66
CA LEU A 50 66.72 22.92 -10.49
C LEU A 50 66.56 21.43 -10.15
N GLY A 51 67.68 20.76 -9.88
CA GLY A 51 67.69 19.33 -9.60
C GLY A 51 66.95 18.95 -8.31
N ASN A 52 66.51 17.70 -8.24
CA ASN A 52 65.77 17.17 -7.08
C ASN A 52 66.64 17.21 -5.80
N LYS A 53 66.17 17.92 -4.77
CA LYS A 53 66.73 17.86 -3.41
C LYS A 53 66.09 16.68 -2.66
N LYS A 54 66.89 15.80 -2.05
CA LYS A 54 66.37 14.79 -1.10
C LYS A 54 65.87 15.52 0.15
N ILE A 55 64.58 15.38 0.46
CA ILE A 55 63.94 16.00 1.63
C ILE A 55 63.92 15.03 2.82
N SER A 56 63.76 13.73 2.58
CA SER A 56 63.65 12.71 3.64
C SER A 56 64.02 11.30 3.17
N GLU A 57 63.94 10.35 4.10
CA GLU A 57 64.04 8.91 3.90
C GLU A 57 63.07 8.25 4.90
N LEU A 58 62.18 7.38 4.42
CA LEU A 58 61.11 6.78 5.23
C LEU A 58 61.39 5.33 5.69
N GLU A 59 62.58 4.81 5.37
CA GLU A 59 63.04 3.44 5.72
C GLU A 59 62.08 2.29 5.29
N LEU A 60 61.26 2.51 4.25
CA LEU A 60 60.29 1.54 3.76
C LEU A 60 60.88 0.53 2.76
N ASN A 61 60.63 -0.77 2.99
CA ASN A 61 61.13 -1.86 2.14
C ASN A 61 60.40 -1.94 0.79
N ASN A 62 61.17 -1.92 -0.30
CA ASN A 62 60.69 -2.00 -1.69
C ASN A 62 59.56 -0.99 -1.99
N ALA A 63 59.64 0.21 -1.43
CA ALA A 63 58.63 1.23 -1.55
C ALA A 63 58.55 1.84 -2.96
N LYS A 64 57.35 2.28 -3.33
CA LYS A 64 57.04 2.90 -4.61
C LYS A 64 56.00 4.00 -4.44
N VAL A 65 56.34 5.20 -4.92
CA VAL A 65 55.39 6.31 -5.06
C VAL A 65 54.45 6.04 -6.23
N LEU A 66 53.15 6.16 -5.98
CA LEU A 66 52.08 5.87 -6.95
C LEU A 66 51.44 7.12 -7.56
N GLY A 67 51.59 8.27 -6.92
CA GLY A 67 51.07 9.55 -7.40
C GLY A 67 51.33 10.66 -6.39
N SER A 68 51.28 11.91 -6.83
CA SER A 68 51.44 13.08 -5.96
C SER A 68 50.68 14.29 -6.50
N ILE A 69 50.35 15.21 -5.60
CA ILE A 69 49.70 16.49 -5.93
C ILE A 69 50.31 17.62 -5.08
N ALA A 70 50.58 18.75 -5.71
CA ALA A 70 50.94 19.98 -5.03
C ALA A 70 49.65 20.75 -4.67
N TYR A 71 49.50 21.11 -3.40
CA TYR A 71 48.42 21.95 -2.89
C TYR A 71 48.96 23.36 -2.61
N THR A 72 49.08 24.14 -3.68
CA THR A 72 49.68 25.48 -3.70
C THR A 72 49.01 26.48 -2.76
N LEU A 73 47.70 26.34 -2.49
CA LEU A 73 46.97 27.23 -1.57
C LEU A 73 47.42 27.12 -0.09
N LYS A 74 48.21 26.10 0.27
CA LYS A 74 48.76 25.93 1.62
C LYS A 74 50.24 25.50 1.59
N ASP A 75 50.93 25.69 0.46
CA ASP A 75 52.33 25.28 0.26
C ASP A 75 52.64 23.84 0.71
N LYS A 76 51.75 22.90 0.36
CA LYS A 76 51.84 21.49 0.75
C LYS A 76 51.99 20.56 -0.44
N ILE A 77 52.59 19.41 -0.22
CA ILE A 77 52.64 18.31 -1.20
C ILE A 77 52.04 17.07 -0.53
N TYR A 78 51.12 16.40 -1.23
CA TYR A 78 50.59 15.10 -0.82
C TYR A 78 51.04 14.03 -1.80
N TRP A 79 51.46 12.87 -1.31
CA TRP A 79 51.79 11.72 -2.15
C TRP A 79 51.28 10.40 -1.58
N PHE A 80 51.14 9.44 -2.49
CA PHE A 80 50.65 8.10 -2.25
C PHE A 80 51.78 7.11 -2.43
N GLU A 81 51.96 6.20 -1.48
CA GLU A 81 53.09 5.30 -1.42
C GLU A 81 52.66 3.88 -1.03
N THR A 82 53.29 2.88 -1.65
CA THR A 82 53.07 1.47 -1.33
C THR A 82 54.41 0.76 -1.14
N SER A 83 54.51 -0.05 -0.10
CA SER A 83 55.69 -0.85 0.25
C SER A 83 55.29 -2.31 0.51
N ASP A 84 56.24 -3.14 0.95
CA ASP A 84 55.93 -4.53 1.30
C ASP A 84 55.09 -4.66 2.59
N THR A 85 55.12 -3.66 3.47
CA THR A 85 54.49 -3.68 4.80
C THR A 85 53.44 -2.59 5.02
N VAL A 86 53.43 -1.53 4.20
CA VAL A 86 52.59 -0.33 4.41
C VAL A 86 52.05 0.22 3.08
N ASP A 87 50.77 0.57 3.04
CA ASP A 87 50.20 1.55 2.11
C ASP A 87 49.97 2.88 2.86
N ALA A 88 50.40 4.01 2.30
CA ALA A 88 50.38 5.28 3.01
C ALA A 88 50.07 6.50 2.13
N ILE A 89 49.59 7.55 2.81
CA ILE A 89 49.41 8.90 2.27
C ILE A 89 50.14 9.86 3.22
N TYR A 90 51.08 10.62 2.68
CA TYR A 90 51.91 11.57 3.43
C TYR A 90 51.64 13.02 3.00
N GLU A 91 51.92 13.95 3.92
CA GLU A 91 51.93 15.39 3.69
C GLU A 91 53.34 15.92 3.94
N TYR A 92 53.86 16.74 3.03
CA TYR A 92 55.02 17.62 3.28
C TYR A 92 54.52 19.06 3.34
N ASP A 93 54.87 19.75 4.43
CA ASP A 93 54.59 21.17 4.66
C ASP A 93 55.86 21.97 4.33
N GLN A 94 55.85 22.73 3.23
CA GLN A 94 57.04 23.47 2.77
C GLN A 94 57.40 24.65 3.68
N VAL A 95 56.44 25.18 4.43
CA VAL A 95 56.66 26.31 5.35
C VAL A 95 57.29 25.84 6.65
N GLN A 96 56.90 24.64 7.12
CA GLN A 96 57.45 24.05 8.34
C GLN A 96 58.68 23.16 8.10
N ASP A 97 58.95 22.77 6.85
CA ASP A 97 59.94 21.74 6.45
C ASP A 97 59.72 20.40 7.18
N VAL A 98 58.45 20.02 7.36
CA VAL A 98 58.02 18.84 8.12
C VAL A 98 57.20 17.90 7.24
N ILE A 99 57.50 16.60 7.35
CA ILE A 99 56.65 15.53 6.81
C ILE A 99 55.76 14.98 7.91
N SER A 100 54.50 14.68 7.58
CA SER A 100 53.55 14.03 8.47
C SER A 100 52.81 12.90 7.74
N PRO A 101 52.59 11.73 8.38
CA PRO A 101 51.64 10.75 7.86
C PRO A 101 50.20 11.28 8.00
N ILE A 102 49.41 11.11 6.95
CA ILE A 102 47.97 11.40 6.95
C ILE A 102 47.18 10.09 7.11
N VAL A 103 47.56 9.05 6.37
CA VAL A 103 47.01 7.69 6.50
C VAL A 103 48.15 6.69 6.41
N ILE A 104 48.13 5.69 7.29
CA ILE A 104 49.01 4.52 7.27
C ILE A 104 48.14 3.27 7.42
N ASP A 105 48.35 2.34 6.50
CA ASP A 105 47.69 1.06 6.39
C ASP A 105 48.74 -0.06 6.39
N ILE A 106 48.89 -0.74 7.52
CA ILE A 106 49.81 -1.86 7.70
C ILE A 106 49.20 -3.10 7.03
N LYS A 107 49.95 -3.72 6.12
CA LYS A 107 49.56 -4.90 5.36
C LYS A 107 50.59 -6.01 5.45
N ASN A 108 50.14 -7.25 5.27
CA ASN A 108 51.00 -8.42 5.20
C ASN A 108 51.16 -8.83 3.74
N THR A 109 52.36 -8.72 3.17
CA THR A 109 52.66 -9.20 1.81
C THR A 109 53.25 -10.62 1.84
N GLY A 110 52.74 -11.50 1.01
CA GLY A 110 53.28 -12.84 0.72
C GLY A 110 53.49 -13.05 -0.77
N SER A 111 54.14 -14.16 -1.13
CA SER A 111 54.27 -14.59 -2.52
C SER A 111 54.05 -16.10 -2.63
N SER A 112 53.49 -16.55 -3.75
CA SER A 112 53.24 -17.95 -4.06
C SER A 112 53.26 -18.15 -5.56
N ILE A 113 53.52 -19.37 -6.01
CA ILE A 113 53.58 -19.73 -7.43
C ILE A 113 52.53 -20.80 -7.65
N ILE A 114 51.58 -20.52 -8.53
CA ILE A 114 50.66 -21.55 -9.04
C ILE A 114 51.39 -22.28 -10.16
N LYS A 115 51.54 -23.60 -10.04
CA LYS A 115 52.34 -24.41 -10.96
C LYS A 115 51.47 -25.08 -12.01
N ALA A 116 52.07 -25.29 -13.19
CA ALA A 116 51.46 -26.02 -14.31
C ALA A 116 50.09 -25.48 -14.77
N ALA A 117 49.74 -24.23 -14.43
CA ALA A 117 48.46 -23.63 -14.78
C ALA A 117 48.37 -23.32 -16.28
N THR A 118 47.15 -23.30 -16.79
CA THR A 118 46.81 -22.75 -18.10
C THR A 118 46.12 -21.41 -17.89
N ILE A 119 46.51 -20.39 -18.64
CA ILE A 119 45.80 -19.11 -18.74
C ILE A 119 45.14 -19.02 -20.11
N GLU A 120 43.85 -18.70 -20.14
CA GLU A 120 43.05 -18.60 -21.36
C GLU A 120 42.65 -17.15 -21.63
N SER A 121 42.84 -16.72 -22.87
CA SER A 121 42.34 -15.46 -23.41
C SER A 121 40.85 -15.57 -23.77
N ASN A 122 40.10 -14.51 -23.53
CA ASN A 122 38.70 -14.40 -23.92
C ASN A 122 38.36 -12.93 -24.21
N ASN A 123 37.21 -12.69 -24.83
CA ASN A 123 36.72 -11.33 -25.13
C ASN A 123 35.70 -10.83 -24.08
N ASP A 124 35.50 -11.59 -23.01
CA ASP A 124 34.40 -11.38 -22.04
C ASP A 124 34.81 -10.49 -20.85
N ASN A 125 36.03 -9.93 -20.88
CA ASN A 125 36.69 -9.19 -19.79
C ASN A 125 36.92 -10.06 -18.53
N GLU A 126 37.32 -11.31 -18.73
CA GLU A 126 37.57 -12.27 -17.66
C GLU A 126 38.99 -12.83 -17.71
N LEU A 127 39.54 -13.19 -16.54
CA LEU A 127 40.81 -13.90 -16.45
C LEU A 127 40.50 -15.35 -16.07
N THR A 128 40.62 -16.24 -17.05
CA THR A 128 40.33 -17.67 -16.90
C THR A 128 41.61 -18.44 -16.70
N LEU A 129 41.66 -19.20 -15.60
CA LEU A 129 42.76 -20.09 -15.27
C LEU A 129 42.24 -21.54 -15.18
N ASP A 130 42.97 -22.49 -15.76
CA ASP A 130 42.66 -23.93 -15.79
C ASP A 130 43.88 -24.76 -15.35
N ASN A 131 43.69 -26.05 -15.08
CA ASN A 131 44.72 -26.99 -14.59
C ASN A 131 45.45 -26.51 -13.31
N ILE A 132 44.70 -25.94 -12.37
CA ILE A 132 45.24 -25.40 -11.11
C ILE A 132 45.05 -26.40 -9.96
N VAL A 133 46.01 -26.44 -9.04
CA VAL A 133 45.85 -27.08 -7.73
C VAL A 133 45.09 -26.14 -6.77
N ASP A 134 43.90 -26.55 -6.33
CA ASP A 134 43.02 -25.78 -5.43
C ASP A 134 43.73 -25.16 -4.22
N SER A 135 44.69 -25.87 -3.59
CA SER A 135 45.44 -25.35 -2.44
C SER A 135 46.41 -24.21 -2.80
N GLU A 136 47.00 -24.22 -4.00
CA GLU A 136 47.88 -23.14 -4.47
C GLU A 136 47.05 -21.88 -4.78
N LEU A 137 45.88 -22.03 -5.44
CA LEU A 137 44.97 -20.91 -5.68
C LEU A 137 44.40 -20.33 -4.38
N LYS A 138 44.05 -21.18 -3.42
CA LYS A 138 43.53 -20.77 -2.11
C LYS A 138 44.56 -20.01 -1.28
N ALA A 139 45.85 -20.39 -1.33
CA ALA A 139 46.91 -19.65 -0.66
C ALA A 139 47.01 -18.19 -1.18
N VAL A 140 46.84 -18.01 -2.49
CA VAL A 140 46.85 -16.69 -3.15
C VAL A 140 45.56 -15.91 -2.86
N CYS A 141 44.38 -16.48 -3.16
CA CYS A 141 43.09 -15.78 -3.11
C CYS A 141 42.47 -15.65 -1.70
N GLY A 142 42.95 -16.44 -0.74
CA GLY A 142 42.34 -16.65 0.58
C GLY A 142 41.13 -17.60 0.53
N ASN A 143 40.19 -17.33 -0.38
CA ASN A 143 39.01 -18.15 -0.65
C ASN A 143 38.97 -18.64 -2.11
N ILE A 144 38.38 -19.82 -2.32
CA ILE A 144 38.07 -20.37 -3.65
C ILE A 144 36.64 -20.95 -3.66
N PRO A 145 35.95 -20.94 -4.81
CA PRO A 145 34.65 -21.58 -4.97
C PRO A 145 34.80 -23.11 -4.99
N LEU A 146 33.92 -23.83 -4.28
CA LEU A 146 34.03 -25.29 -4.11
C LEU A 146 33.37 -26.06 -5.25
N ASN A 147 32.11 -25.74 -5.56
CA ASN A 147 31.30 -26.43 -6.58
C ASN A 147 31.23 -25.62 -7.88
N ASN A 148 30.88 -26.28 -8.98
CA ASN A 148 30.61 -25.61 -10.26
C ASN A 148 29.49 -24.56 -10.13
N LYS A 149 29.64 -23.42 -10.78
CA LYS A 149 28.77 -22.21 -10.71
C LYS A 149 28.68 -21.53 -9.33
N ASP A 150 29.49 -21.96 -8.36
CA ASP A 150 29.67 -21.22 -7.12
C ASP A 150 30.60 -20.02 -7.34
N GLU A 151 30.31 -18.96 -6.63
CA GLU A 151 31.06 -17.70 -6.62
C GLU A 151 31.53 -17.41 -5.21
N VAL A 152 32.74 -16.86 -5.09
CA VAL A 152 33.26 -16.28 -3.86
C VAL A 152 33.92 -14.94 -4.16
N LEU A 153 34.14 -14.14 -3.12
CA LEU A 153 34.98 -12.95 -3.22
C LEU A 153 36.44 -13.31 -2.88
N VAL A 154 37.36 -12.83 -3.70
CA VAL A 154 38.80 -12.87 -3.41
C VAL A 154 39.08 -11.99 -2.18
N LEU A 155 39.75 -12.53 -1.16
CA LEU A 155 40.01 -11.83 0.09
C LEU A 155 41.29 -10.98 0.07
N ASN A 156 42.29 -11.45 -0.67
CA ASN A 156 43.59 -10.80 -0.80
C ASN A 156 43.64 -9.94 -2.07
N ASN A 157 44.53 -8.96 -2.09
CA ASN A 157 44.87 -8.23 -3.32
C ASN A 157 46.02 -8.96 -4.00
N LEU A 158 45.93 -9.22 -5.30
CA LEU A 158 46.85 -10.10 -6.03
C LEU A 158 47.51 -9.33 -7.17
N ASP A 159 48.83 -9.41 -7.28
CA ASP A 159 49.61 -8.94 -8.43
C ASP A 159 50.25 -10.16 -9.12
N LEU A 160 49.74 -10.53 -10.30
CA LEU A 160 50.33 -11.53 -11.18
C LEU A 160 51.42 -10.86 -12.03
N ASN A 161 52.67 -11.31 -11.89
CA ASN A 161 53.83 -10.72 -12.57
C ASN A 161 54.72 -11.81 -13.21
N SER A 162 54.32 -12.36 -14.36
CA SER A 162 55.15 -13.29 -15.12
C SER A 162 55.93 -12.58 -16.23
N SER A 163 57.18 -13.01 -16.46
CA SER A 163 58.04 -12.52 -17.55
C SER A 163 57.99 -13.39 -18.80
N ASN A 164 57.63 -14.67 -18.65
CA ASN A 164 57.47 -15.61 -19.77
C ASN A 164 56.36 -16.63 -19.44
N PRO A 165 55.15 -16.48 -20.00
CA PRO A 165 54.71 -15.37 -20.84
C PRO A 165 54.70 -14.02 -20.09
N TYR A 166 54.84 -12.91 -20.80
CA TYR A 166 54.70 -11.58 -20.20
C TYR A 166 53.24 -11.33 -19.81
N VAL A 167 52.94 -11.44 -18.51
CA VAL A 167 51.60 -11.23 -17.96
C VAL A 167 51.73 -10.36 -16.72
N LYS A 168 51.01 -9.22 -16.73
CA LYS A 168 51.04 -8.23 -15.66
C LYS A 168 49.62 -7.77 -15.36
N ILE A 169 49.00 -8.39 -14.35
CA ILE A 169 47.58 -8.20 -14.00
C ILE A 169 47.45 -8.00 -12.50
N SER A 170 46.59 -7.07 -12.09
CA SER A 170 46.26 -6.83 -10.69
C SER A 170 44.78 -7.14 -10.44
N ILE A 171 44.54 -8.00 -9.44
CA ILE A 171 43.23 -8.50 -9.05
C ILE A 171 42.94 -7.93 -7.66
N PRO A 172 42.02 -6.96 -7.52
CA PRO A 172 41.70 -6.38 -6.23
C PRO A 172 40.93 -7.36 -5.34
N LYS A 173 41.01 -7.18 -4.01
CA LYS A 173 40.04 -7.78 -3.08
C LYS A 173 38.60 -7.47 -3.53
N ASN A 174 37.68 -8.35 -3.16
CA ASN A 174 36.27 -8.31 -3.56
C ASN A 174 36.03 -8.50 -5.07
N THR A 175 37.03 -8.93 -5.85
CA THR A 175 36.80 -9.51 -7.19
C THR A 175 35.99 -10.80 -7.06
N THR A 176 35.04 -11.03 -7.96
CA THR A 176 34.27 -12.29 -8.00
C THR A 176 35.09 -13.38 -8.70
N LEU A 177 35.35 -14.46 -7.97
CA LEU A 177 35.97 -15.69 -8.46
C LEU A 177 34.91 -16.78 -8.56
N ARG A 178 34.70 -17.30 -9.77
CA ARG A 178 33.69 -18.30 -10.11
C ARG A 178 34.33 -19.62 -10.54
N LYS A 179 33.74 -20.75 -10.19
CA LYS A 179 34.13 -22.07 -10.74
C LYS A 179 33.29 -22.40 -11.95
N GLU A 180 33.93 -22.71 -13.07
CA GLU A 180 33.27 -23.14 -14.30
C GLU A 180 33.90 -24.48 -14.72
N ASP A 181 33.23 -25.57 -14.30
CA ASP A 181 33.72 -26.94 -14.32
C ASP A 181 35.08 -27.11 -13.59
N ASN A 182 36.19 -27.27 -14.33
CA ASN A 182 37.55 -27.35 -13.78
C ASN A 182 38.26 -25.98 -13.74
N LYS A 183 37.67 -24.95 -14.33
CA LYS A 183 38.27 -23.63 -14.50
C LYS A 183 37.91 -22.69 -13.37
N PHE A 184 38.84 -21.78 -13.06
CA PHE A 184 38.67 -20.69 -12.12
C PHE A 184 38.68 -19.37 -12.87
N VAL A 185 37.57 -18.65 -12.80
CA VAL A 185 37.29 -17.48 -13.63
C VAL A 185 37.17 -16.24 -12.75
N PHE A 186 38.13 -15.32 -12.88
CA PHE A 186 38.09 -14.01 -12.25
C PHE A 186 37.30 -13.05 -13.15
N LYS A 187 36.09 -12.72 -12.70
CA LYS A 187 35.16 -11.87 -13.45
C LYS A 187 35.58 -10.40 -13.38
N ASN A 188 35.37 -9.63 -14.46
CA ASN A 188 35.74 -8.21 -14.59
C ASN A 188 37.27 -7.91 -14.51
N ILE A 189 38.11 -8.90 -14.85
CA ILE A 189 39.56 -8.80 -14.98
C ILE A 189 39.94 -9.10 -16.44
N GLU A 190 40.26 -8.09 -17.23
CA GLU A 190 40.51 -8.25 -18.67
C GLU A 190 41.83 -8.97 -18.97
N TYR A 191 41.79 -10.04 -19.76
CA TYR A 191 42.97 -10.71 -20.31
C TYR A 191 42.82 -11.05 -21.80
N ASN A 192 43.14 -10.08 -22.66
CA ASN A 192 43.13 -10.23 -24.12
C ASN A 192 44.51 -10.71 -24.65
N GLY A 193 45.21 -11.54 -23.87
CA GLY A 193 46.54 -12.03 -24.21
C GLY A 193 46.50 -13.18 -25.22
N LYS A 194 47.48 -14.09 -25.14
CA LYS A 194 47.41 -15.40 -25.79
C LYS A 194 47.13 -16.47 -24.74
N ASP A 195 46.62 -17.61 -25.19
CA ASP A 195 46.53 -18.80 -24.36
C ASP A 195 47.94 -19.33 -24.09
N PHE A 196 48.21 -19.69 -22.83
CA PHE A 196 49.47 -20.35 -22.44
C PHE A 196 49.17 -21.47 -21.47
N GLY A 197 49.53 -22.71 -21.85
CA GLY A 197 49.31 -23.91 -21.03
C GLY A 197 50.57 -24.35 -20.26
N ASN A 198 50.35 -24.98 -19.11
CA ASN A 198 51.41 -25.60 -18.28
C ASN A 198 52.54 -24.63 -17.88
N ILE A 199 52.17 -23.42 -17.43
CA ILE A 199 53.11 -22.38 -17.00
C ILE A 199 53.09 -22.19 -15.48
N ASN A 200 54.20 -21.66 -14.95
CA ASN A 200 54.29 -21.25 -13.54
C ASN A 200 53.89 -19.77 -13.43
N LEU A 201 52.84 -19.49 -12.67
CA LEU A 201 52.30 -18.14 -12.45
C LEU A 201 52.72 -17.62 -11.07
N PRO A 202 53.72 -16.73 -10.97
CA PRO A 202 54.09 -16.10 -9.70
C PRO A 202 53.10 -14.99 -9.33
N PHE A 203 52.48 -15.13 -8.17
CA PHE A 203 51.64 -14.12 -7.54
C PHE A 203 52.34 -13.50 -6.34
N THR A 204 52.30 -12.19 -6.25
CA THR A 204 52.46 -11.47 -4.98
C THR A 204 51.05 -11.17 -4.46
N TYR A 205 50.81 -11.35 -3.17
CA TYR A 205 49.50 -11.05 -2.58
C TYR A 205 49.64 -10.28 -1.27
N SER A 206 48.73 -9.35 -1.00
CA SER A 206 48.65 -8.66 0.27
C SER A 206 47.35 -8.99 1.00
N SER A 207 47.43 -9.34 2.27
CA SER A 207 46.30 -9.49 3.19
C SER A 207 46.27 -8.37 4.23
N ASN A 208 45.11 -8.22 4.90
CA ASN A 208 44.78 -7.19 5.89
C ASN A 208 44.78 -5.72 5.40
N GLY A 209 45.40 -5.40 4.26
CA GLY A 209 45.42 -4.04 3.69
C GLY A 209 44.03 -3.49 3.36
N ILE A 210 43.69 -2.37 3.98
CA ILE A 210 42.42 -1.67 3.85
C ILE A 210 42.46 -0.73 2.63
N LEU A 211 43.56 -0.02 2.41
CA LEU A 211 43.80 0.82 1.24
C LEU A 211 44.03 -0.01 -0.03
N ASN A 212 44.62 -1.20 0.00
CA ASN A 212 44.82 -1.99 -1.23
C ASN A 212 45.48 -1.16 -2.36
N PHE A 213 46.69 -0.65 -2.15
CA PHE A 213 47.47 -0.13 -3.25
C PHE A 213 48.32 -1.25 -3.88
N SER A 214 48.38 -1.26 -5.21
CA SER A 214 49.20 -2.18 -6.00
C SER A 214 50.41 -1.45 -6.57
N LYS A 215 51.56 -2.13 -6.64
CA LYS A 215 52.76 -1.60 -7.31
C LYS A 215 52.59 -1.48 -8.82
N ASN A 216 51.55 -2.08 -9.39
CA ASN A 216 51.24 -2.09 -10.82
C ASN A 216 50.29 -0.97 -11.25
N ASN A 217 49.50 -0.42 -10.32
CA ASN A 217 48.51 0.62 -10.57
C ASN A 217 48.93 1.95 -9.95
N TYR A 218 49.22 2.94 -10.79
CA TYR A 218 49.46 4.32 -10.34
C TYR A 218 48.13 5.00 -9.99
N ILE A 219 48.19 6.04 -9.15
CA ILE A 219 47.05 6.94 -8.92
C ILE A 219 46.93 7.83 -10.15
N THR A 220 45.80 7.74 -10.86
CA THR A 220 45.59 8.35 -12.18
C THR A 220 44.77 9.64 -12.14
N GLY A 221 44.11 9.93 -11.02
CA GLY A 221 43.39 11.18 -10.78
C GLY A 221 43.49 11.53 -9.30
N ILE A 222 43.82 12.79 -9.00
CA ILE A 222 43.95 13.33 -7.64
C ILE A 222 43.41 14.76 -7.65
N ASN A 223 42.50 15.10 -6.74
CA ASN A 223 41.98 16.46 -6.60
C ASN A 223 41.83 16.83 -5.11
N ILE A 224 41.97 18.11 -4.79
CA ILE A 224 41.73 18.65 -3.44
C ILE A 224 40.73 19.79 -3.52
N ILE A 225 39.64 19.70 -2.76
CA ILE A 225 38.63 20.76 -2.59
C ILE A 225 38.16 20.76 -1.14
N ASP A 226 37.96 21.92 -0.52
CA ASP A 226 37.42 22.09 0.84
C ASP A 226 38.05 21.15 1.90
N ASN A 227 39.38 20.97 1.81
CA ASN A 227 40.18 20.12 2.70
C ASN A 227 39.87 18.60 2.61
N MET A 228 39.14 18.20 1.57
CA MET A 228 38.93 16.82 1.15
C MET A 228 39.89 16.48 0.00
N LEU A 229 40.67 15.41 0.16
CA LEU A 229 41.54 14.84 -0.88
C LEU A 229 40.79 13.67 -1.55
N PHE A 230 40.58 13.73 -2.85
CA PHE A 230 39.89 12.71 -3.67
C PHE A 230 40.88 12.02 -4.61
N TRP A 231 40.76 10.71 -4.84
CA TRP A 231 41.64 9.99 -5.77
C TRP A 231 41.05 8.72 -6.41
N THR A 232 41.65 8.32 -7.54
CA THR A 232 41.34 7.10 -8.30
C THR A 232 42.61 6.40 -8.82
N ASP A 233 42.62 5.07 -8.88
CA ASP A 233 43.77 4.22 -9.24
C ASP A 233 43.46 3.17 -10.34
N ASN A 234 42.30 3.29 -10.98
CA ASN A 234 41.76 2.33 -11.95
C ASN A 234 41.65 0.86 -11.44
N LEU A 235 41.67 0.65 -10.12
CA LEU A 235 41.66 -0.68 -9.48
C LEU A 235 40.55 -0.78 -8.43
N ASN A 236 40.46 0.21 -7.56
CA ASN A 236 39.52 0.33 -6.47
C ASN A 236 38.37 1.31 -6.81
N PRO A 237 37.25 1.29 -6.05
CA PRO A 237 36.24 2.34 -6.10
C PRO A 237 36.85 3.70 -5.78
N PRO A 238 36.33 4.83 -6.32
CA PRO A 238 36.81 6.17 -6.00
C PRO A 238 36.76 6.51 -4.51
N ARG A 239 37.76 7.27 -4.04
CA ARG A 239 38.01 7.51 -2.61
C ARG A 239 38.21 8.97 -2.28
N LYS A 240 37.97 9.31 -1.01
CA LYS A 240 38.16 10.64 -0.44
C LYS A 240 38.57 10.57 1.03
N ILE A 241 39.35 11.52 1.53
CA ILE A 241 39.59 11.70 2.97
C ILE A 241 39.52 13.17 3.37
N ASN A 242 39.07 13.45 4.59
CA ASN A 242 39.25 14.78 5.18
C ASN A 242 40.66 14.87 5.80
N LEU A 243 41.51 15.70 5.22
CA LEU A 243 42.93 15.82 5.58
C LEU A 243 43.12 16.22 7.05
N SER A 244 42.27 17.11 7.59
CA SER A 244 42.36 17.61 8.97
C SER A 244 41.88 16.62 10.02
N ASN A 245 41.04 15.65 9.64
CA ASN A 245 40.61 14.59 10.54
C ASN A 245 41.63 13.45 10.54
N PHE A 246 42.04 12.98 9.35
CA PHE A 246 43.02 11.90 9.24
C PHE A 246 44.41 12.27 9.80
N LYS A 247 44.88 13.51 9.63
CA LYS A 247 46.10 14.01 10.31
C LYS A 247 46.02 13.97 11.85
N LYS A 248 44.82 13.93 12.44
CA LYS A 248 44.61 13.73 13.90
C LYS A 248 44.50 12.25 14.29
N PHE A 249 44.22 11.37 13.33
CA PHE A 249 44.07 9.92 13.55
C PHE A 249 45.40 9.16 13.38
N SER A 250 46.37 9.72 12.66
CA SER A 250 47.70 9.13 12.42
C SER A 250 48.72 9.37 13.54
N ASN A 251 48.42 10.24 14.52
CA ASN A 251 49.29 10.63 15.64
C ASN A 251 50.74 11.06 15.26
N GLN A 252 51.01 11.36 13.99
CA GLN A 252 52.33 11.65 13.42
C GLN A 252 53.36 10.49 13.49
N ILE A 253 52.94 9.25 13.77
CA ILE A 253 53.82 8.08 13.84
C ILE A 253 53.85 7.37 12.49
N PHE A 254 55.03 7.15 11.90
CA PHE A 254 55.19 6.68 10.50
C PHE A 254 54.96 5.18 10.28
N ASN A 255 54.88 4.39 11.34
CA ASN A 255 54.82 2.92 11.30
C ASN A 255 53.71 2.31 12.19
N GLU A 256 52.69 3.10 12.57
CA GLU A 256 51.50 2.63 13.30
C GLU A 256 50.24 2.73 12.43
N GLN A 257 49.35 1.73 12.53
CA GLN A 257 48.03 1.76 11.90
C GLN A 257 47.25 3.01 12.32
N THR A 258 46.74 3.75 11.33
CA THR A 258 45.91 4.94 11.60
C THR A 258 44.60 4.55 12.30
N LYS A 259 44.23 5.25 13.38
CA LYS A 259 43.05 4.90 14.20
C LYS A 259 42.03 6.03 14.25
N VAL A 260 40.84 5.76 13.71
CA VAL A 260 39.70 6.68 13.74
C VAL A 260 39.26 6.86 15.19
N THR A 261 39.30 8.12 15.65
CA THR A 261 38.81 8.49 16.97
C THR A 261 37.35 8.90 16.88
N TYR A 262 36.49 8.25 17.67
CA TYR A 262 35.05 8.51 17.72
C TYR A 262 34.57 8.74 19.16
N VAL A 263 33.33 9.21 19.31
CA VAL A 263 32.68 9.45 20.61
C VAL A 263 31.57 8.44 20.79
N GLU A 264 31.53 7.82 21.97
CA GLU A 264 30.53 6.85 22.38
C GLU A 264 29.91 7.30 23.72
N LYS A 265 28.63 6.97 23.93
CA LYS A 265 27.87 7.31 25.13
C LYS A 265 27.56 6.04 25.91
N ASP A 266 27.88 6.00 27.21
CA ASP A 266 27.58 4.85 28.07
C ASP A 266 26.09 4.81 28.48
N SER A 267 25.67 3.71 29.10
CA SER A 267 24.29 3.53 29.59
C SER A 267 23.86 4.55 30.66
N ASN A 268 24.81 5.23 31.30
CA ASN A 268 24.57 6.27 32.30
C ASN A 268 24.53 7.69 31.66
N GLY A 269 24.79 7.79 30.36
CA GLY A 269 24.77 9.03 29.60
C GLY A 269 26.10 9.78 29.52
N ASN A 270 27.20 9.24 30.07
CA ASN A 270 28.52 9.86 29.97
C ASN A 270 29.11 9.63 28.57
N THR A 271 29.86 10.61 28.05
CA THR A 271 30.55 10.48 26.77
C THR A 271 32.03 10.15 26.97
N SER A 272 32.55 9.22 26.16
CA SER A 272 33.95 8.83 26.14
C SER A 272 34.50 8.83 24.72
N LYS A 273 35.81 9.10 24.57
CA LYS A 273 36.51 8.94 23.30
C LYS A 273 37.00 7.50 23.16
N LYS A 274 36.78 6.91 21.99
CA LYS A 274 37.20 5.57 21.61
C LYS A 274 38.01 5.63 20.32
N GLN A 275 38.78 4.58 20.07
CA GLN A 275 39.57 4.41 18.85
C GLN A 275 39.29 3.04 18.26
N ARG A 276 39.24 3.00 16.92
CA ARG A 276 39.22 1.77 16.11
C ARG A 276 40.14 1.97 14.91
N ASP A 277 40.54 0.88 14.27
CA ASP A 277 41.18 0.98 12.97
C ASP A 277 40.21 1.61 11.95
N PHE A 278 40.75 2.33 10.97
CA PHE A 278 39.92 2.84 9.88
C PHE A 278 39.39 1.68 9.01
N THR A 279 38.34 1.95 8.25
CA THR A 279 37.59 1.00 7.44
C THR A 279 37.31 1.62 6.07
N GLU A 280 36.81 0.82 5.13
CA GLU A 280 36.49 1.31 3.78
C GLU A 280 35.44 2.45 3.77
N GLU A 281 34.54 2.48 4.77
CA GLU A 281 33.53 3.53 4.92
C GLU A 281 34.12 4.90 5.31
N ASP A 282 35.32 4.92 5.91
CA ASP A 282 35.98 6.17 6.33
C ASP A 282 36.63 6.91 5.15
N PHE A 283 36.86 6.23 4.02
CA PHE A 283 37.47 6.82 2.83
C PHE A 283 36.72 6.58 1.51
N SER A 284 35.60 5.85 1.50
CA SER A 284 34.80 5.68 0.28
C SER A 284 34.07 6.97 -0.11
N VAL A 285 33.98 7.25 -1.42
CA VAL A 285 33.05 8.26 -1.94
C VAL A 285 31.60 7.75 -1.88
N ALA A 286 31.39 6.44 -1.99
CA ALA A 286 30.07 5.83 -1.84
C ALA A 286 29.68 5.77 -0.36
N LYS A 287 28.50 6.28 -0.01
CA LYS A 287 27.96 6.20 1.35
C LYS A 287 27.04 5.00 1.50
N LYS A 288 27.04 4.40 2.69
CA LYS A 288 26.05 3.40 3.07
C LYS A 288 24.71 4.10 3.33
N ALA A 289 23.65 3.31 3.43
CA ALA A 289 22.33 3.81 3.74
C ALA A 289 21.55 2.83 4.63
N PRO A 290 20.57 3.31 5.40
CA PRO A 290 19.68 2.44 6.17
C PRO A 290 18.84 1.55 5.25
N MET A 291 19.05 0.23 5.33
CA MET A 291 18.43 -0.76 4.43
C MET A 291 16.99 -1.17 4.82
N TYR A 292 16.53 -0.79 6.02
CA TYR A 292 15.24 -1.22 6.56
C TYR A 292 14.33 -0.05 6.91
N ALA A 293 13.04 -0.22 6.65
CA ALA A 293 12.01 0.73 7.08
C ALA A 293 11.88 0.77 8.62
N PRO A 294 11.47 1.91 9.21
CA PRO A 294 11.11 1.94 10.62
C PRO A 294 9.84 1.12 10.86
N SER A 295 9.81 0.38 11.97
CA SER A 295 8.64 -0.39 12.41
C SER A 295 7.56 0.54 12.94
N LEU A 296 6.28 0.15 12.73
CA LEU A 296 5.11 0.89 13.17
C LEU A 296 4.34 0.11 14.23
N GLU A 297 4.19 0.69 15.42
CA GLU A 297 3.11 0.36 16.35
C GLU A 297 2.04 1.45 16.23
N LEU A 298 0.80 1.04 15.93
CA LEU A 298 -0.34 1.92 15.68
C LEU A 298 -1.37 1.73 16.79
N LYS A 299 -1.78 2.82 17.43
CA LYS A 299 -2.85 2.82 18.44
C LYS A 299 -4.00 3.73 18.01
N ASN A 300 -5.22 3.21 18.15
CA ASN A 300 -6.45 3.98 17.99
C ASN A 300 -6.79 4.79 19.25
N THR A 301 -6.03 4.62 20.35
CA THR A 301 -6.13 5.45 21.56
C THR A 301 -4.84 6.20 21.85
N LEU A 302 -4.94 7.32 22.59
CA LEU A 302 -3.79 8.03 23.16
C LEU A 302 -3.37 7.42 24.49
N ILE A 303 -4.33 6.90 25.26
CA ILE A 303 -4.14 6.30 26.58
C ILE A 303 -4.15 4.77 26.48
N ASP A 304 -3.24 4.12 27.22
CA ASP A 304 -3.21 2.67 27.41
C ASP A 304 -4.15 2.24 28.55
N GLY A 305 -5.16 1.40 28.28
CA GLY A 305 -6.09 0.89 29.29
C GLY A 305 -7.49 0.58 28.75
N ASN A 306 -8.47 0.41 29.65
CA ASN A 306 -9.88 0.22 29.28
C ASN A 306 -10.47 1.54 28.74
N PHE A 307 -10.61 1.64 27.41
CA PHE A 307 -11.20 2.79 26.73
C PHE A 307 -12.71 2.85 26.90
N THR A 308 -13.39 1.74 26.60
CA THR A 308 -14.82 1.50 26.86
C THR A 308 -14.95 0.66 28.12
N VAL A 309 -15.90 1.03 28.99
CA VAL A 309 -16.28 0.24 30.15
C VAL A 309 -17.76 -0.08 30.10
N THR A 310 -18.08 -1.34 29.82
CA THR A 310 -19.43 -1.89 30.01
C THR A 310 -19.70 -2.07 31.50
N LYS A 311 -20.73 -1.41 32.02
CA LYS A 311 -21.18 -1.51 33.41
C LYS A 311 -22.68 -1.72 33.49
N LYS A 312 -23.05 -2.72 34.28
CA LYS A 312 -24.39 -2.86 34.83
C LYS A 312 -24.55 -1.87 35.98
N ILE A 313 -25.45 -0.91 35.84
CA ILE A 313 -25.72 0.09 36.88
C ILE A 313 -27.23 0.12 37.12
N ASN A 314 -27.64 -0.12 38.36
CA ASN A 314 -28.94 0.32 38.83
C ASN A 314 -28.74 1.68 39.53
N PHE A 315 -29.38 2.73 38.99
CA PHE A 315 -29.35 4.07 39.57
C PHE A 315 -30.25 4.21 40.81
N TYR A 316 -31.10 3.20 41.04
CA TYR A 316 -31.88 2.96 42.24
C TYR A 316 -31.08 2.06 43.22
N SER A 317 -30.39 2.70 44.15
CA SER A 317 -29.95 2.09 45.41
C SER A 317 -30.19 3.08 46.55
N ASP A 318 -31.05 2.68 47.48
CA ASP A 318 -31.37 3.34 48.77
C ASP A 318 -31.54 4.87 48.77
N VAL A 319 -32.72 5.33 48.33
CA VAL A 319 -33.28 6.59 48.86
C VAL A 319 -34.11 6.27 50.09
N ALA A 320 -33.50 6.41 51.26
CA ALA A 320 -34.27 6.61 52.48
C ALA A 320 -35.13 7.88 52.34
N SER A 321 -36.44 7.74 52.59
CA SER A 321 -37.49 8.77 52.55
C SER A 321 -37.96 9.27 51.17
N GLY A 322 -39.19 8.86 50.81
CA GLY A 322 -40.26 9.86 50.64
C GLY A 322 -40.74 10.23 49.23
N ALA A 323 -40.12 9.76 48.15
CA ALA A 323 -40.58 10.07 46.79
C ALA A 323 -41.47 8.95 46.20
N ALA A 324 -42.76 9.23 46.02
CA ALA A 324 -43.65 8.37 45.23
C ALA A 324 -43.34 8.52 43.74
N ASN A 325 -43.36 7.40 43.00
CA ASN A 325 -43.10 7.26 41.55
C ASN A 325 -41.62 7.17 41.10
N GLY A 326 -40.89 6.13 41.55
CA GLY A 326 -40.07 5.23 40.70
C GLY A 326 -39.11 5.78 39.62
N ARG A 327 -38.67 7.03 39.70
CA ARG A 327 -37.84 7.69 38.68
C ARG A 327 -36.82 8.62 39.31
N LYS A 328 -35.59 8.60 38.78
CA LYS A 328 -34.48 9.44 39.22
C LYS A 328 -33.97 10.26 38.04
N VAL A 329 -34.30 11.55 38.04
CA VAL A 329 -33.76 12.50 37.05
C VAL A 329 -32.39 12.97 37.51
N VAL A 330 -31.38 12.81 36.66
CA VAL A 330 -30.06 13.43 36.82
C VAL A 330 -29.95 14.58 35.82
N SER A 331 -29.69 15.77 36.32
CA SER A 331 -29.64 17.00 35.53
C SER A 331 -28.23 17.31 35.01
N VAL A 332 -28.13 18.10 33.93
CA VAL A 332 -26.85 18.64 33.47
C VAL A 332 -26.17 19.42 34.59
N GLY A 333 -24.92 19.08 34.90
CA GLY A 333 -24.15 19.60 36.03
C GLY A 333 -24.18 18.76 37.31
N GLU A 334 -25.02 17.72 37.38
CA GLU A 334 -25.04 16.79 38.51
C GLU A 334 -24.04 15.62 38.32
N ASP A 335 -23.67 15.00 39.43
CA ASP A 335 -22.66 13.95 39.50
C ASP A 335 -23.26 12.54 39.53
N ILE A 336 -22.62 11.62 38.80
CA ILE A 336 -22.90 10.19 38.76
C ILE A 336 -21.64 9.45 39.21
N THR A 337 -21.71 8.75 40.35
CA THR A 337 -20.60 7.89 40.82
C THR A 337 -20.80 6.45 40.36
N ILE A 338 -19.74 5.85 39.81
CA ILE A 338 -19.73 4.51 39.21
C ILE A 338 -18.67 3.66 39.90
N SER A 339 -19.05 2.46 40.37
CA SER A 339 -18.18 1.55 41.12
C SER A 339 -17.60 0.42 40.27
N PHE A 340 -16.31 0.13 40.47
CA PHE A 340 -15.53 -0.78 39.65
C PHE A 340 -15.03 -1.99 40.45
N ASN A 341 -15.71 -3.14 40.26
CA ASN A 341 -15.37 -4.42 40.88
C ASN A 341 -13.97 -4.98 40.52
N SER A 342 -13.29 -4.41 39.52
CA SER A 342 -12.01 -4.91 38.96
C SER A 342 -10.92 -3.80 38.98
N SER A 343 -10.23 -3.55 37.87
CA SER A 343 -9.33 -2.39 37.70
C SER A 343 -10.12 -1.19 37.19
N LEU A 344 -9.78 0.01 37.68
CA LEU A 344 -10.29 1.26 37.13
C LEU A 344 -9.79 1.44 35.67
N PRO A 345 -10.54 2.13 34.80
CA PRO A 345 -10.01 2.63 33.55
C PRO A 345 -8.98 3.75 33.82
N ASN A 346 -7.97 3.86 32.95
CA ASN A 346 -6.88 4.84 33.08
C ASN A 346 -7.30 6.25 32.60
N TRP A 347 -8.53 6.68 32.89
CA TRP A 347 -9.00 8.01 32.53
C TRP A 347 -8.32 9.09 33.40
N GLU A 348 -8.24 10.31 32.89
CA GLU A 348 -7.71 11.47 33.63
C GLU A 348 -8.85 12.38 34.12
N ILE A 349 -8.60 13.16 35.17
CA ILE A 349 -9.57 14.16 35.65
C ILE A 349 -9.77 15.24 34.57
N ASN A 350 -11.02 15.64 34.36
CA ASN A 350 -11.54 16.49 33.27
C ASN A 350 -11.66 15.82 31.89
N SER A 351 -11.29 14.54 31.72
CA SER A 351 -11.61 13.81 30.48
C SER A 351 -13.11 13.76 30.24
N ASN A 352 -13.54 13.98 28.99
CA ASN A 352 -14.94 13.79 28.60
C ASN A 352 -15.20 12.31 28.28
N VAL A 353 -16.39 11.83 28.62
CA VAL A 353 -16.85 10.47 28.31
C VAL A 353 -18.24 10.51 27.67
N GLN A 354 -18.52 9.54 26.80
CA GLN A 354 -19.84 9.27 26.24
C GLN A 354 -20.44 8.08 27.00
N ILE A 355 -21.74 8.13 27.29
CA ILE A 355 -22.51 7.11 28.00
C ILE A 355 -23.58 6.63 27.01
N LEU A 356 -23.61 5.33 26.76
CA LEU A 356 -24.48 4.66 25.79
C LEU A 356 -25.21 3.48 26.47
N GLU A 357 -26.54 3.37 26.35
CA GLU A 357 -27.25 2.15 26.79
C GLU A 357 -27.14 1.02 25.76
N ASN A 358 -26.50 -0.08 26.16
CA ASN A 358 -26.24 -1.29 25.38
C ASN A 358 -27.45 -2.26 25.42
N ASN A 359 -28.62 -1.77 25.01
CA ASN A 359 -29.83 -2.58 24.83
C ASN A 359 -30.65 -2.06 23.64
N GLU A 360 -30.86 -2.88 22.61
CA GLU A 360 -31.84 -2.62 21.54
C GLU A 360 -33.29 -2.78 22.05
N VAL A 361 -33.77 -1.80 22.82
CA VAL A 361 -35.19 -1.72 23.19
C VAL A 361 -35.96 -1.06 22.05
N SER A 362 -36.53 -1.88 21.17
CA SER A 362 -37.49 -1.45 20.13
C SER A 362 -38.53 -0.48 20.72
N GLY A 363 -38.58 0.75 20.18
CA GLY A 363 -39.54 1.78 20.58
C GLY A 363 -38.99 3.01 21.32
N LYS A 364 -37.76 2.99 21.85
CA LYS A 364 -37.15 4.13 22.57
C LYS A 364 -35.83 4.56 21.93
N GLU A 365 -35.52 5.86 21.96
CA GLU A 365 -34.14 6.32 21.69
C GLU A 365 -33.19 5.69 22.73
N PRO A 366 -32.04 5.14 22.32
CA PRO A 366 -31.05 4.66 23.27
C PRO A 366 -30.53 5.82 24.12
N LEU A 367 -30.20 5.54 25.37
CA LEU A 367 -29.64 6.56 26.25
C LEU A 367 -28.25 6.94 25.79
N GLU A 368 -28.14 8.06 25.07
CA GLU A 368 -26.87 8.70 24.72
C GLU A 368 -26.69 10.01 25.49
N ALA A 369 -25.59 10.13 26.25
CA ALA A 369 -25.21 11.36 26.94
C ALA A 369 -23.69 11.55 27.02
N THR A 370 -23.23 12.78 27.24
CA THR A 370 -21.82 13.07 27.54
C THR A 370 -21.66 13.59 28.96
N ALA A 371 -20.56 13.21 29.60
CA ALA A 371 -20.17 13.64 30.94
C ALA A 371 -18.66 13.96 30.97
N SER A 372 -18.14 14.43 32.11
CA SER A 372 -16.70 14.50 32.35
C SER A 372 -16.28 13.94 33.68
N VAL A 373 -15.13 13.27 33.72
CA VAL A 373 -14.50 12.74 34.92
C VAL A 373 -14.17 13.88 35.89
N LYS A 374 -14.80 13.88 37.06
CA LYS A 374 -14.58 14.85 38.13
C LYS A 374 -13.59 14.33 39.17
N GLU A 375 -13.70 13.06 39.52
CA GLU A 375 -12.91 12.43 40.58
C GLU A 375 -12.69 10.94 40.29
N ILE A 376 -11.54 10.42 40.71
CA ILE A 376 -11.15 9.01 40.60
C ILE A 376 -10.65 8.55 41.97
N ASP A 377 -11.45 7.74 42.65
CA ASP A 377 -11.11 7.14 43.93
C ASP A 377 -10.48 5.75 43.70
N ASN A 378 -9.15 5.70 43.78
CA ASN A 378 -8.38 4.46 43.62
C ASN A 378 -8.53 3.46 44.79
N ILE A 379 -9.03 3.90 45.95
CA ILE A 379 -9.17 3.05 47.15
C ILE A 379 -10.49 2.30 47.09
N ASN A 380 -11.60 3.01 46.93
CA ASN A 380 -12.93 2.41 46.81
C ASN A 380 -13.28 1.99 45.37
N LYS A 381 -12.39 2.29 44.41
CA LYS A 381 -12.54 2.01 42.98
C LYS A 381 -13.80 2.64 42.38
N ASN A 382 -13.98 3.93 42.64
CA ASN A 382 -15.10 4.72 42.13
C ASN A 382 -14.61 5.79 41.14
N ILE A 383 -15.42 6.10 40.12
CA ILE A 383 -15.24 7.29 39.29
C ILE A 383 -16.51 8.12 39.38
N THR A 384 -16.36 9.42 39.64
CA THR A 384 -17.46 10.39 39.65
C THR A 384 -17.43 11.17 38.33
N LEU A 385 -18.55 11.15 37.61
CA LEU A 385 -18.76 11.78 36.32
C LEU A 385 -19.79 12.91 36.44
N THR A 386 -19.47 14.13 36.00
CA THR A 386 -20.43 15.25 35.94
C THR A 386 -21.09 15.30 34.57
N LEU A 387 -22.43 15.26 34.53
CA LEU A 387 -23.24 15.19 33.30
C LEU A 387 -23.21 16.51 32.51
N LYS A 388 -23.11 16.46 31.17
CA LYS A 388 -22.95 17.65 30.30
C LYS A 388 -24.00 17.84 29.21
N SER A 389 -24.45 16.79 28.52
CA SER A 389 -25.25 16.98 27.28
C SER A 389 -26.74 17.18 27.47
N LYS A 390 -27.40 16.36 28.30
CA LYS A 390 -28.85 16.36 28.50
C LYS A 390 -29.20 15.79 29.87
N ASN A 391 -30.35 16.18 30.42
CA ASN A 391 -30.91 15.55 31.61
C ASN A 391 -31.31 14.10 31.28
N ILE A 392 -31.12 13.17 32.22
CA ILE A 392 -31.44 11.75 32.06
C ILE A 392 -32.50 11.36 33.10
N ASP A 393 -33.63 10.81 32.66
CA ASP A 393 -34.65 10.22 33.54
C ASP A 393 -34.44 8.70 33.62
N PHE A 394 -33.86 8.23 34.73
CA PHE A 394 -33.65 6.80 34.98
C PHE A 394 -34.91 6.17 35.60
N GLU A 395 -35.57 5.32 34.81
CA GLU A 395 -36.56 4.34 35.30
C GLU A 395 -35.89 3.31 36.23
N ASP A 396 -36.61 2.78 37.22
CA ASP A 396 -36.16 1.71 38.14
C ASP A 396 -35.94 0.36 37.41
N LYS A 397 -34.80 0.26 36.72
CA LYS A 397 -34.29 -0.93 36.03
C LYS A 397 -32.76 -0.95 36.06
N GLU A 398 -32.17 -2.12 35.84
CA GLU A 398 -30.72 -2.26 35.60
C GLU A 398 -30.39 -1.80 34.17
N TYR A 399 -29.50 -0.82 34.02
CA TYR A 399 -28.99 -0.37 32.73
C TYR A 399 -27.65 -1.05 32.44
N ASN A 400 -27.52 -1.62 31.23
CA ASN A 400 -26.21 -1.96 30.68
C ASN A 400 -25.68 -0.70 29.99
N LEU A 401 -24.70 -0.02 30.57
CA LEU A 401 -24.11 1.18 30.00
C LEU A 401 -22.69 0.90 29.51
N ASP A 402 -22.41 1.24 28.26
CA ASP A 402 -21.06 1.40 27.75
C ASP A 402 -20.63 2.85 27.95
N ILE A 403 -19.49 3.04 28.61
CA ILE A 403 -18.94 4.37 28.90
C ILE A 403 -17.59 4.48 28.22
N GLU A 404 -17.50 5.35 27.23
CA GLU A 404 -16.38 5.48 26.30
C GLU A 404 -15.65 6.81 26.48
N LEU A 405 -14.32 6.80 26.42
CA LEU A 405 -13.52 8.01 26.52
C LEU A 405 -13.58 8.84 25.23
N ILE A 406 -14.05 10.09 25.32
CA ILE A 406 -14.03 11.01 24.16
C ILE A 406 -12.62 11.59 24.02
N GLU A 407 -11.80 10.93 23.20
CA GLU A 407 -10.45 11.38 22.85
C GLU A 407 -10.42 12.44 21.74
N LYS A 408 -9.23 12.98 21.48
CA LYS A 408 -8.98 13.92 20.38
C LYS A 408 -9.11 13.24 19.02
N GLU A 409 -9.44 14.02 18.00
CA GLU A 409 -9.57 13.54 16.61
C GLU A 409 -8.35 12.75 16.13
N ALA A 410 -8.61 11.76 15.27
CA ALA A 410 -7.58 10.93 14.67
C ALA A 410 -6.59 11.73 13.80
N ILE A 411 -5.30 11.47 14.00
CA ILE A 411 -4.23 12.04 13.20
C ILE A 411 -4.23 11.42 11.79
N TYR A 412 -4.07 12.28 10.78
CA TYR A 412 -4.09 11.88 9.37
C TYR A 412 -5.39 11.19 8.91
N LYS A 413 -6.54 11.56 9.49
CA LYS A 413 -7.89 11.03 9.21
C LYS A 413 -8.18 10.70 7.74
N PHE A 414 -7.84 11.61 6.82
CA PHE A 414 -8.10 11.48 5.38
C PHE A 414 -6.84 11.21 4.53
N SER A 415 -5.76 10.67 5.11
CA SER A 415 -4.49 10.48 4.40
C SER A 415 -3.66 9.30 4.88
N PHE A 416 -3.29 8.43 3.94
CA PHE A 416 -2.29 7.40 4.17
C PHE A 416 -0.89 8.03 4.24
N VAL A 417 -0.26 7.96 5.41
CA VAL A 417 1.10 8.42 5.65
C VAL A 417 2.07 7.26 5.81
N ARG A 418 3.33 7.47 5.42
CA ARG A 418 4.43 6.51 5.57
C ARG A 418 5.65 7.22 6.13
N PHE A 419 6.46 6.50 6.90
CA PHE A 419 7.65 7.00 7.56
C PHE A 419 8.91 6.35 7.01
N SER A 420 10.02 7.06 7.07
CA SER A 420 11.34 6.63 6.63
C SER A 420 12.38 7.39 7.47
N TYR A 421 13.66 7.12 7.27
CA TYR A 421 14.74 7.90 7.86
C TYR A 421 15.97 7.88 6.96
N ARG A 422 16.90 8.80 7.19
CA ARG A 422 18.22 8.81 6.56
C ARG A 422 19.28 9.23 7.56
N TRP A 423 20.53 8.96 7.21
CA TRP A 423 21.70 9.38 7.98
C TRP A 423 22.29 10.67 7.42
N LYS A 424 22.81 11.49 8.32
CA LYS A 424 23.73 12.57 8.01
C LYS A 424 25.10 12.21 8.56
N TYR A 425 26.12 12.27 7.73
CA TYR A 425 27.50 11.92 8.05
C TYR A 425 28.28 13.11 8.60
N LYS A 426 29.37 12.83 9.35
CA LYS A 426 30.29 13.84 9.91
C LYS A 426 30.96 14.75 8.88
N ASP A 427 30.97 14.38 7.59
CA ASP A 427 31.45 15.21 6.48
C ASP A 427 30.34 16.08 5.84
N GLY A 428 29.14 16.10 6.43
CA GLY A 428 28.00 16.90 6.00
C GLY A 428 27.14 16.25 4.91
N GLU A 429 27.57 15.11 4.36
CA GLU A 429 26.81 14.37 3.36
C GLU A 429 25.64 13.60 3.96
N TYR A 430 24.62 13.32 3.16
CA TYR A 430 23.46 12.54 3.55
C TYR A 430 23.45 11.19 2.83
N SER A 431 23.02 10.13 3.52
CA SER A 431 22.70 8.85 2.88
C SER A 431 21.48 8.98 1.98
N THR A 432 21.24 7.96 1.15
CA THR A 432 19.93 7.77 0.54
C THR A 432 18.87 7.43 1.59
N ILE A 433 17.60 7.59 1.20
CA ILE A 433 16.43 7.45 2.08
C ILE A 433 16.13 5.95 2.33
N SER A 434 15.84 5.56 3.58
CA SER A 434 15.46 4.17 3.89
C SER A 434 14.14 3.78 3.22
N PRO A 435 13.85 2.47 3.03
CA PRO A 435 12.53 2.06 2.56
C PRO A 435 11.42 2.67 3.42
N PHE A 436 10.35 3.13 2.78
CA PHE A 436 9.19 3.64 3.51
C PHE A 436 8.48 2.50 4.24
N SER A 437 8.02 2.80 5.45
CA SER A 437 7.12 1.95 6.24
C SER A 437 5.85 1.63 5.45
N GLU A 438 5.13 0.63 5.93
CA GLU A 438 3.74 0.44 5.53
C GLU A 438 2.90 1.70 5.83
N PRO A 439 1.72 1.89 5.21
CA PRO A 439 0.82 2.97 5.57
C PRO A 439 0.40 2.88 7.05
N ALA A 440 0.64 3.94 7.81
CA ALA A 440 0.11 4.10 9.16
C ALA A 440 -1.38 4.41 9.05
N PHE A 441 -2.19 3.35 9.13
CA PHE A 441 -3.62 3.40 8.88
C PHE A 441 -4.37 2.32 9.66
N ILE A 442 -5.38 2.74 10.44
CA ILE A 442 -6.34 1.89 11.14
C ILE A 442 -7.71 2.09 10.45
N PRO A 443 -8.25 1.08 9.74
CA PRO A 443 -9.58 1.18 9.15
C PRO A 443 -10.68 1.14 10.22
N GLN A 444 -11.82 1.74 9.90
CA GLN A 444 -13.09 1.53 10.60
C GLN A 444 -13.93 0.46 9.89
N ASP A 445 -15.11 0.14 10.41
CA ASP A 445 -16.02 -0.82 9.80
C ASP A 445 -16.52 -0.38 8.41
N PHE A 446 -16.73 -1.36 7.53
CA PHE A 446 -17.15 -1.08 6.16
C PHE A 446 -18.57 -0.49 6.12
N LYS A 447 -18.65 0.80 5.77
CA LYS A 447 -19.91 1.54 5.57
C LYS A 447 -19.81 2.37 4.31
N PHE A 448 -20.46 1.92 3.24
CA PHE A 448 -20.50 2.62 1.96
C PHE A 448 -21.79 3.43 1.82
N ASP A 449 -21.66 4.73 1.65
CA ASP A 449 -22.74 5.64 1.31
C ASP A 449 -22.94 5.64 -0.21
N GLY A 450 -24.02 5.00 -0.68
CA GLY A 450 -24.37 4.92 -2.10
C GLY A 450 -24.85 6.24 -2.72
N LYS A 451 -25.21 7.24 -1.92
CA LYS A 451 -25.59 8.58 -2.40
C LYS A 451 -24.37 9.46 -2.64
N ASN A 452 -23.48 9.53 -1.64
CA ASN A 452 -22.27 10.36 -1.74
C ASN A 452 -21.07 9.64 -2.39
N GLY A 453 -21.10 8.30 -2.48
CA GLY A 453 -20.04 7.47 -3.02
C GLY A 453 -18.84 7.28 -2.09
N PHE A 454 -18.99 7.56 -0.79
CA PHE A 454 -17.89 7.47 0.19
C PHE A 454 -17.95 6.15 0.99
N ASN A 455 -16.78 5.55 1.22
CA ASN A 455 -16.63 4.48 2.20
C ASN A 455 -16.10 5.07 3.52
N VAL A 456 -16.98 5.25 4.50
CA VAL A 456 -16.64 5.81 5.83
C VAL A 456 -15.66 4.89 6.57
N GLY A 457 -15.70 3.57 6.29
CA GLY A 457 -14.71 2.61 6.79
C GLY A 457 -13.26 2.87 6.36
N MET A 458 -13.05 3.75 5.38
CA MET A 458 -11.71 4.19 4.95
C MET A 458 -11.24 5.47 5.63
N GLU A 459 -11.99 6.03 6.58
CA GLU A 459 -11.48 7.05 7.49
C GLU A 459 -10.49 6.42 8.49
N ASN A 460 -9.36 7.07 8.71
CA ASN A 460 -8.28 6.56 9.55
C ASN A 460 -8.58 6.84 11.03
N ASP A 461 -8.75 5.81 11.86
CA ASP A 461 -8.92 5.93 13.33
C ASP A 461 -7.58 5.81 14.08
N LEU A 462 -6.55 6.48 13.58
CA LEU A 462 -5.21 6.46 14.17
C LEU A 462 -5.02 7.65 15.10
N ARG A 463 -4.67 7.44 16.37
CA ARG A 463 -4.43 8.53 17.34
C ARG A 463 -2.96 8.63 17.78
N LYS A 464 -2.25 7.51 17.85
CA LYS A 464 -0.84 7.45 18.26
C LYS A 464 -0.04 6.48 17.40
N ILE A 465 1.17 6.90 17.03
CA ILE A 465 2.16 6.08 16.29
C ILE A 465 3.43 6.03 17.12
N ILE A 466 3.99 4.84 17.31
CA ILE A 466 5.35 4.67 17.84
C ILE A 466 6.21 4.08 16.72
N LEU A 467 7.22 4.85 16.30
CA LEU A 467 8.26 4.39 15.38
C LEU A 467 9.35 3.69 16.18
N SER A 468 9.86 2.57 15.68
CA SER A 468 10.95 1.81 16.29
C SER A 468 11.83 1.13 15.23
N ASN A 469 12.84 0.37 15.68
CA ASN A 469 13.75 -0.40 14.80
C ASN A 469 14.54 0.48 13.81
N PHE A 470 15.09 1.59 14.30
CA PHE A 470 15.99 2.46 13.54
C PHE A 470 17.41 1.88 13.50
N ASP A 471 17.99 1.76 12.31
CA ASP A 471 19.43 1.53 12.16
C ASP A 471 20.18 2.85 12.39
N LEU A 472 21.13 2.84 13.32
CA LEU A 472 21.94 4.01 13.70
C LEU A 472 23.22 4.15 12.86
N GLY A 473 23.54 3.16 12.02
CA GLY A 473 24.74 3.13 11.20
C GLY A 473 26.05 3.08 12.01
N SER A 474 27.16 3.26 11.29
CA SER A 474 28.51 3.33 11.87
C SER A 474 28.71 4.60 12.73
N ASP A 475 29.84 4.70 13.40
CA ASP A 475 30.22 5.94 14.09
C ASP A 475 30.49 7.13 13.14
N ASN A 476 30.51 6.94 11.81
CA ASN A 476 30.60 8.04 10.85
C ASN A 476 29.30 8.83 10.69
N VAL A 477 28.17 8.26 11.13
CA VAL A 477 26.88 8.94 11.16
C VAL A 477 26.83 9.89 12.36
N GLU A 478 26.50 11.16 12.10
CA GLU A 478 26.37 12.23 13.09
C GLU A 478 24.92 12.36 13.58
N GLU A 479 23.95 12.39 12.66
CA GLU A 479 22.53 12.61 12.95
C GLU A 479 21.63 11.63 12.19
N ILE A 480 20.51 11.26 12.82
CA ILE A 480 19.42 10.50 12.21
C ILE A 480 18.27 11.47 11.93
N GLU A 481 17.83 11.52 10.68
CA GLU A 481 16.73 12.38 10.24
C GLU A 481 15.50 11.53 9.92
N ILE A 482 14.43 11.69 10.71
CA ILE A 482 13.15 11.01 10.55
C ILE A 482 12.31 11.76 9.51
N LEU A 483 11.84 11.00 8.52
CA LEU A 483 11.12 11.48 7.34
C LEU A 483 9.69 10.95 7.31
N PHE A 484 8.77 11.70 6.71
CA PHE A 484 7.44 11.20 6.38
C PHE A 484 6.95 11.69 5.01
N LYS A 485 5.98 10.96 4.45
CA LYS A 485 5.31 11.29 3.19
C LYS A 485 3.81 10.98 3.25
N GLU A 486 3.01 11.87 2.68
CA GLU A 486 1.55 11.68 2.50
C GLU A 486 1.27 11.17 1.07
N THR A 487 0.29 10.26 0.92
CA THR A 487 0.07 9.56 -0.37
C THR A 487 -0.43 10.47 -1.51
N ARG A 488 -1.06 11.61 -1.20
CA ARG A 488 -1.51 12.59 -2.21
C ARG A 488 -0.44 13.62 -2.59
N ASN A 489 0.75 13.57 -1.98
CA ASN A 489 1.80 14.56 -2.16
C ASN A 489 3.08 13.88 -2.66
N GLN A 490 3.82 14.51 -3.55
CA GLN A 490 5.11 13.98 -4.03
C GLN A 490 6.25 14.28 -3.04
N ASN A 491 6.15 15.40 -2.31
CA ASN A 491 7.15 15.88 -1.37
C ASN A 491 7.37 14.89 -0.21
N ILE A 492 8.63 14.78 0.23
CA ILE A 492 9.03 14.13 1.47
C ILE A 492 9.36 15.23 2.47
N TYR A 493 8.95 15.04 3.72
CA TYR A 493 9.08 16.03 4.78
C TYR A 493 9.97 15.50 5.90
N THR A 494 10.87 16.33 6.42
CA THR A 494 11.54 16.07 7.69
C THR A 494 10.56 16.29 8.82
N LEU A 495 10.48 15.32 9.74
CA LEU A 495 9.70 15.40 10.96
C LEU A 495 10.59 15.77 12.16
N LYS A 496 11.78 15.16 12.25
CA LYS A 496 12.77 15.44 13.31
C LYS A 496 14.18 15.04 12.87
N SER A 497 15.18 15.87 13.19
CA SER A 497 16.60 15.44 13.25
C SER A 497 17.05 15.31 14.71
N GLN A 498 17.89 14.30 14.99
CA GLN A 498 18.45 14.04 16.32
C GLN A 498 19.84 13.39 16.18
N LYS A 499 20.80 13.81 17.00
CA LYS A 499 22.16 13.27 17.01
C LYS A 499 22.15 11.77 17.30
N ARG A 500 22.96 11.00 16.57
CA ARG A 500 23.11 9.55 16.71
C ARG A 500 23.39 9.13 18.15
N ILE A 501 24.32 9.84 18.82
CA ILE A 501 24.73 9.56 20.20
C ILE A 501 23.63 9.79 21.26
N ASP A 502 22.60 10.54 20.91
CA ASP A 502 21.46 10.87 21.78
C ASP A 502 20.16 10.22 21.28
N PHE A 503 20.22 9.43 20.21
CA PHE A 503 19.03 8.90 19.54
C PHE A 503 18.37 7.82 20.41
N LYS A 504 17.08 8.02 20.71
CA LYS A 504 16.27 7.02 21.43
C LYS A 504 15.78 5.97 20.45
N SER A 505 15.80 4.69 20.83
CA SER A 505 15.38 3.57 19.97
C SER A 505 13.92 3.63 19.50
N THR A 506 13.11 4.52 20.08
CA THR A 506 11.71 4.76 19.70
C THR A 506 11.42 6.26 19.57
N TYR A 507 10.44 6.59 18.72
CA TYR A 507 9.95 7.96 18.51
C TYR A 507 8.42 7.97 18.44
N GLU A 508 7.76 8.76 19.29
CA GLU A 508 6.30 8.82 19.41
C GLU A 508 5.70 10.03 18.68
N ILE A 509 4.59 9.79 17.97
CA ILE A 509 3.80 10.81 17.25
C ILE A 509 2.35 10.76 17.73
N THR A 510 1.90 11.85 18.36
CA THR A 510 0.52 12.06 18.84
C THR A 510 -0.18 13.28 18.19
N LYS A 511 0.52 13.99 17.30
CA LYS A 511 0.00 15.15 16.56
C LYS A 511 0.72 15.31 15.23
N LYS A 512 0.05 15.92 14.24
CA LYS A 512 0.67 16.27 12.96
C LYS A 512 1.77 17.33 13.19
N GLN A 513 3.00 17.03 12.79
CA GLN A 513 4.13 17.96 12.84
C GLN A 513 4.92 17.89 11.53
N ILE A 514 5.35 19.04 11.04
CA ILE A 514 6.15 19.19 9.83
C ILE A 514 7.29 20.15 10.18
N HIS A 515 8.54 19.78 9.88
CA HIS A 515 9.69 20.65 10.13
C HIS A 515 10.14 21.37 8.85
N SER A 516 10.46 20.61 7.81
CA SER A 516 10.93 21.13 6.52
C SER A 516 10.60 20.16 5.38
N VAL A 517 10.69 20.66 4.13
CA VAL A 517 10.56 19.84 2.90
C VAL A 517 11.96 19.41 2.46
N LEU A 518 12.12 18.17 2.00
CA LEU A 518 13.39 17.73 1.41
C LEU A 518 13.59 18.37 0.02
N PRO A 519 14.84 18.75 -0.33
CA PRO A 519 15.19 19.17 -1.69
C PRO A 519 14.79 18.14 -2.77
N ASN A 520 14.35 18.64 -3.93
CA ASN A 520 13.77 17.80 -4.99
C ASN A 520 14.75 16.77 -5.57
N ASP A 521 16.04 17.08 -5.59
CA ASP A 521 17.14 16.18 -5.99
C ASP A 521 17.23 14.93 -5.08
N GLN A 522 16.84 15.04 -3.81
CA GLN A 522 16.84 13.92 -2.87
C GLN A 522 15.62 12.99 -3.05
N LEU A 523 14.54 13.45 -3.70
CA LEU A 523 13.30 12.67 -3.87
C LEU A 523 13.47 11.49 -4.83
N LEU A 524 14.39 11.59 -5.80
CA LEU A 524 14.69 10.56 -6.81
C LEU A 524 16.00 9.81 -6.55
N ARG A 525 16.74 10.19 -5.49
CA ARG A 525 18.03 9.59 -5.10
C ARG A 525 17.83 8.25 -4.38
N ALA A 526 17.53 7.20 -5.16
CA ALA A 526 17.31 5.85 -4.65
C ALA A 526 18.58 5.15 -4.15
N TRP A 527 19.73 5.45 -4.77
CA TRP A 527 21.07 4.97 -4.42
C TRP A 527 22.14 5.93 -4.98
N ASP A 528 23.37 5.81 -4.51
CA ASP A 528 24.49 6.63 -4.97
C ASP A 528 25.27 5.93 -6.10
N ASN A 529 25.18 6.49 -7.31
CA ASN A 529 25.83 5.91 -8.50
C ASN A 529 27.33 6.23 -8.58
N VAL A 530 28.08 5.75 -7.59
CA VAL A 530 29.55 5.82 -7.54
C VAL A 530 30.15 4.60 -8.25
N PRO A 531 31.08 4.79 -9.21
CA PRO A 531 31.72 3.69 -9.94
C PRO A 531 32.41 2.64 -9.05
N LYS A 532 32.58 1.43 -9.59
CA LYS A 532 33.35 0.35 -8.94
C LYS A 532 34.86 0.49 -9.14
N LYS A 533 35.28 1.14 -10.24
CA LYS A 533 36.63 1.65 -10.52
C LYS A 533 36.53 2.76 -11.55
N ALA A 534 37.46 3.71 -11.54
CA ALA A 534 37.55 4.79 -12.53
C ALA A 534 39.01 5.06 -12.91
N LYS A 535 39.26 5.31 -14.20
CA LYS A 535 40.61 5.61 -14.71
C LYS A 535 40.95 7.10 -14.63
N ALA A 536 39.96 7.99 -14.72
CA ALA A 536 40.17 9.43 -14.60
C ALA A 536 39.19 10.05 -13.61
N GLN A 537 39.62 11.13 -12.99
CA GLN A 537 38.85 11.96 -12.06
C GLN A 537 39.25 13.41 -12.28
N GLU A 538 38.28 14.32 -12.29
CA GLU A 538 38.54 15.77 -12.33
C GLU A 538 37.44 16.53 -11.56
N ILE A 539 37.75 17.73 -11.06
CA ILE A 539 36.77 18.66 -10.50
C ILE A 539 36.55 19.82 -11.48
N THR A 540 35.30 20.02 -11.90
CA THR A 540 34.91 21.14 -12.78
C THR A 540 33.64 21.80 -12.24
N ALA A 541 33.70 23.13 -12.02
CA ALA A 541 32.59 23.93 -11.50
C ALA A 541 31.90 23.31 -10.26
N ASN A 542 32.72 22.96 -9.25
CA ASN A 542 32.32 22.30 -7.99
C ASN A 542 31.62 20.92 -8.17
N ARG A 543 31.84 20.25 -9.30
CA ARG A 543 31.38 18.87 -9.54
C ARG A 543 32.57 17.95 -9.72
N LEU A 544 32.56 16.82 -9.00
CA LEU A 544 33.48 15.72 -9.21
C LEU A 544 32.99 14.88 -10.39
N VAL A 545 33.85 14.66 -11.38
CA VAL A 545 33.55 13.94 -12.62
C VAL A 545 34.49 12.76 -12.76
N TYR A 546 33.95 11.58 -13.10
CA TYR A 546 34.73 10.37 -13.38
C TYR A 546 34.75 10.07 -14.88
N GLY A 547 35.92 9.68 -15.39
CA GLY A 547 36.12 9.29 -16.78
C GLY A 547 36.63 7.85 -16.91
N ASN A 548 36.16 7.14 -17.94
CA ASN A 548 36.51 5.73 -18.22
C ASN A 548 36.40 4.85 -16.96
N TYR A 549 35.16 4.57 -16.56
CA TYR A 549 34.81 3.95 -15.29
C TYR A 549 33.90 2.73 -15.49
N THR A 550 33.95 1.79 -14.54
CA THR A 550 33.08 0.60 -14.54
C THR A 550 31.92 0.79 -13.57
N GLN A 551 30.70 0.51 -14.03
CA GLN A 551 29.46 0.61 -13.26
C GLN A 551 28.69 -0.72 -13.31
N ASN A 552 27.69 -0.87 -12.44
CA ASN A 552 26.79 -2.02 -12.33
C ASN A 552 27.46 -3.32 -11.86
N TYR A 553 26.63 -4.34 -11.69
CA TYR A 553 27.04 -5.69 -11.36
C TYR A 553 26.42 -6.68 -12.33
N ASP A 554 27.27 -7.56 -12.83
CA ASP A 554 26.86 -8.73 -13.58
C ASP A 554 26.36 -9.81 -12.61
N VAL A 555 25.38 -10.59 -13.06
CA VAL A 555 24.81 -11.71 -12.32
C VAL A 555 24.77 -12.92 -13.25
N TYR A 556 25.61 -13.91 -12.96
CA TYR A 556 25.89 -15.05 -13.84
C TYR A 556 24.98 -16.27 -13.60
N ASN A 557 24.18 -16.24 -12.53
CA ASN A 557 23.23 -17.30 -12.19
C ASN A 557 21.79 -16.79 -12.39
N ASP A 558 21.01 -17.53 -13.17
CA ASP A 558 19.58 -17.28 -13.30
C ASP A 558 18.88 -17.38 -11.94
N VAL A 559 17.92 -16.49 -11.71
CA VAL A 559 17.14 -16.45 -10.47
C VAL A 559 16.03 -17.50 -10.53
N ASP A 560 15.90 -18.33 -9.49
CA ASP A 560 14.72 -19.17 -9.29
C ASP A 560 13.88 -18.67 -8.12
N LEU A 561 12.64 -18.24 -8.42
CA LEU A 561 11.65 -17.77 -7.46
C LEU A 561 10.59 -18.86 -7.23
N ASN A 562 10.49 -19.34 -5.99
CA ASN A 562 9.33 -20.09 -5.54
C ASN A 562 8.35 -19.11 -4.86
N VAL A 563 7.19 -18.90 -5.49
CA VAL A 563 6.15 -17.97 -5.03
C VAL A 563 4.88 -18.76 -4.73
N ILE A 564 4.46 -18.77 -3.45
CA ILE A 564 3.29 -19.49 -2.96
C ILE A 564 2.24 -18.46 -2.50
N LEU A 565 0.99 -18.66 -2.91
CA LEU A 565 -0.14 -17.90 -2.39
C LEU A 565 -0.53 -18.45 -1.01
N THR A 566 -0.46 -17.62 0.01
CA THR A 566 -0.81 -17.93 1.40
C THR A 566 -1.94 -17.03 1.89
N LYS A 567 -2.64 -17.45 2.95
CA LYS A 567 -3.52 -16.58 3.72
C LYS A 567 -2.66 -15.71 4.64
N ARG A 568 -2.98 -14.43 4.76
CA ARG A 568 -2.39 -13.50 5.71
C ARG A 568 -3.08 -13.63 7.07
N GLU A 569 -2.27 -13.77 8.11
CA GLU A 569 -2.70 -13.67 9.51
C GLU A 569 -2.60 -12.21 10.00
N GLY A 570 -3.48 -11.82 10.94
CA GLY A 570 -3.46 -10.51 11.61
C GLY A 570 -4.74 -9.67 11.44
N ASN A 571 -4.91 -8.68 12.33
CA ASN A 571 -6.16 -7.92 12.47
C ASN A 571 -6.51 -7.03 11.26
N PHE A 572 -5.50 -6.55 10.52
CA PHE A 572 -5.69 -5.65 9.40
C PHE A 572 -5.76 -6.44 8.08
N LYS A 573 -6.97 -6.57 7.52
CA LYS A 573 -7.37 -7.40 6.36
C LYS A 573 -6.77 -6.97 5.00
N ARG A 574 -5.47 -6.69 4.94
CA ARG A 574 -4.74 -6.32 3.71
C ARG A 574 -4.62 -7.55 2.80
N THR A 575 -5.20 -7.51 1.60
CA THR A 575 -5.20 -8.61 0.64
C THR A 575 -4.57 -8.21 -0.70
N ILE A 576 -3.87 -9.13 -1.35
CA ILE A 576 -3.44 -8.96 -2.74
C ILE A 576 -4.65 -9.13 -3.66
N LYS A 577 -4.83 -8.24 -4.65
CA LYS A 577 -6.02 -8.26 -5.53
C LYS A 577 -6.03 -9.53 -6.38
N SER A 578 -7.13 -10.29 -6.32
CA SER A 578 -7.39 -11.43 -7.20
C SER A 578 -7.90 -11.00 -8.58
N ASN A 579 -8.02 -11.99 -9.48
CA ASN A 579 -8.30 -11.82 -10.91
C ASN A 579 -7.23 -10.99 -11.65
N ARG A 580 -5.95 -11.23 -11.31
CA ARG A 580 -4.76 -10.52 -11.81
C ARG A 580 -3.57 -11.46 -11.84
N THR A 581 -2.70 -11.28 -12.82
CA THR A 581 -1.37 -11.93 -12.86
C THR A 581 -0.33 -10.96 -12.33
N TYR A 582 0.62 -11.45 -11.55
CA TYR A 582 1.73 -10.67 -11.02
C TYR A 582 3.05 -11.26 -11.50
N GLN A 583 3.96 -10.39 -11.92
CA GLN A 583 5.35 -10.73 -12.20
C GLN A 583 6.21 -10.29 -11.02
N LEU A 584 6.88 -11.25 -10.39
CA LEU A 584 7.83 -11.02 -9.30
C LEU A 584 9.26 -11.07 -9.82
N GLY A 585 10.10 -10.17 -9.33
CA GLY A 585 11.53 -10.13 -9.61
C GLY A 585 12.33 -9.80 -8.36
N VAL A 586 13.64 -10.00 -8.43
CA VAL A 586 14.59 -9.67 -7.36
C VAL A 586 15.68 -8.73 -7.88
N VAL A 587 16.09 -7.80 -7.05
CA VAL A 587 17.31 -6.99 -7.22
C VAL A 587 18.27 -7.38 -6.11
N TYR A 588 19.52 -7.66 -6.46
CA TYR A 588 20.61 -7.83 -5.51
C TYR A 588 21.30 -6.49 -5.25
N ILE A 589 21.73 -6.28 -4.01
CA ILE A 589 22.21 -5.00 -3.49
C ILE A 589 23.51 -5.25 -2.70
N ASP A 590 24.54 -4.42 -2.94
CA ASP A 590 25.82 -4.49 -2.22
C ASP A 590 25.81 -3.69 -0.89
N ASP A 591 26.94 -3.65 -0.17
CA ASP A 591 27.07 -2.89 1.09
C ASP A 591 26.88 -1.36 0.93
N TYR A 592 26.96 -0.82 -0.29
CA TYR A 592 26.83 0.61 -0.61
C TYR A 592 25.53 0.94 -1.36
N ASN A 593 24.51 0.08 -1.26
CA ASN A 593 23.20 0.26 -1.89
C ASN A 593 23.24 0.33 -3.44
N ARG A 594 24.29 -0.19 -4.10
CA ARG A 594 24.35 -0.30 -5.57
C ARG A 594 23.59 -1.55 -6.02
N HIS A 595 22.81 -1.44 -7.09
CA HIS A 595 21.80 -2.44 -7.48
C HIS A 595 22.20 -3.24 -8.74
N SER A 596 21.80 -4.51 -8.80
CA SER A 596 21.66 -5.23 -10.07
C SER A 596 20.46 -4.70 -10.88
N PRO A 597 20.33 -5.04 -12.17
CA PRO A 597 19.03 -5.02 -12.85
C PRO A 597 17.96 -5.82 -12.09
N VAL A 598 16.68 -5.58 -12.39
CA VAL A 598 15.57 -6.39 -11.86
C VAL A 598 15.58 -7.74 -12.57
N LEU A 599 15.99 -8.79 -11.86
CA LEU A 599 16.07 -10.16 -12.37
C LEU A 599 14.72 -10.86 -12.17
N SER A 600 14.18 -11.42 -13.24
CA SER A 600 12.85 -12.05 -13.25
C SER A 600 12.73 -13.00 -14.43
N ASN A 601 12.00 -14.10 -14.24
CA ASN A 601 11.79 -15.14 -15.25
C ASN A 601 10.39 -15.76 -15.11
N GLN A 602 10.13 -16.89 -15.76
CA GLN A 602 8.84 -17.58 -15.70
C GLN A 602 8.45 -18.07 -14.29
N THR A 603 9.40 -18.44 -13.41
CA THR A 603 9.06 -18.89 -12.05
C THR A 603 8.57 -17.76 -11.14
N GLY A 604 8.88 -16.51 -11.49
CA GLY A 604 8.31 -15.31 -10.89
C GLY A 604 6.88 -14.95 -11.31
N SER A 605 6.25 -15.65 -12.26
CA SER A 605 4.91 -15.30 -12.77
C SER A 605 3.79 -16.05 -12.03
N VAL A 606 2.91 -15.34 -11.31
CA VAL A 606 1.80 -15.93 -10.54
C VAL A 606 0.46 -15.31 -10.89
N ASN A 607 -0.50 -16.14 -11.32
CA ASN A 607 -1.89 -15.75 -11.51
C ASN A 607 -2.71 -16.00 -10.23
N ILE A 608 -3.35 -14.95 -9.69
CA ILE A 608 -4.31 -15.09 -8.59
C ILE A 608 -5.73 -15.16 -9.20
N PRO A 609 -6.37 -16.34 -9.26
CA PRO A 609 -7.69 -16.48 -9.88
C PRO A 609 -8.79 -15.79 -9.05
N LYS A 610 -9.87 -15.35 -9.72
CA LYS A 610 -11.00 -14.63 -9.11
C LYS A 610 -11.56 -15.30 -7.84
N LYS A 611 -11.58 -16.63 -7.77
CA LYS A 611 -12.03 -17.43 -6.61
C LYS A 611 -11.33 -17.08 -5.29
N GLN A 612 -10.13 -16.50 -5.34
CA GLN A 612 -9.40 -16.02 -4.16
C GLN A 612 -9.85 -14.62 -3.70
N SER A 613 -10.95 -14.05 -4.21
CA SER A 613 -11.44 -12.75 -3.71
C SER A 613 -12.02 -12.81 -2.29
N THR A 614 -12.35 -14.00 -1.79
CA THR A 614 -12.89 -14.24 -0.44
C THR A 614 -11.81 -14.48 0.61
N THR A 615 -10.53 -14.44 0.23
CA THR A 615 -9.39 -14.74 1.11
C THR A 615 -8.43 -13.56 1.23
N GLU A 616 -7.77 -13.47 2.40
CA GLU A 616 -6.74 -12.49 2.70
C GLU A 616 -5.41 -12.88 2.03
N ASN A 617 -5.32 -12.75 0.70
CA ASN A 617 -4.17 -13.16 -0.09
C ASN A 617 -2.86 -12.47 0.33
N SER A 618 -1.81 -13.27 0.46
CA SER A 618 -0.40 -12.84 0.56
C SER A 618 0.50 -13.74 -0.28
N PHE A 619 1.68 -13.24 -0.66
CA PHE A 619 2.73 -14.07 -1.25
C PHE A 619 3.74 -14.48 -0.17
N SER A 620 4.06 -15.77 -0.10
CA SER A 620 5.29 -16.28 0.48
C SER A 620 6.30 -16.49 -0.65
N ILE A 621 7.46 -15.85 -0.57
CA ILE A 621 8.46 -15.80 -1.65
C ILE A 621 9.78 -16.33 -1.13
N LYS A 622 10.35 -17.32 -1.81
CA LYS A 622 11.68 -17.86 -1.55
C LYS A 622 12.51 -17.84 -2.84
N VAL A 623 13.72 -17.28 -2.76
CA VAL A 623 14.74 -17.48 -3.80
C VAL A 623 15.44 -18.81 -3.54
N ASN A 624 15.45 -19.72 -4.52
CA ASN A 624 16.15 -21.01 -4.42
C ASN A 624 17.56 -20.95 -5.03
N SER A 625 17.77 -20.08 -6.03
CA SER A 625 19.07 -19.83 -6.65
C SER A 625 20.06 -19.21 -5.64
N LYS A 626 21.35 -19.56 -5.75
CA LYS A 626 22.41 -18.92 -4.97
C LYS A 626 22.51 -17.44 -5.36
N ALA A 627 22.55 -16.56 -4.37
CA ALA A 627 22.80 -15.14 -4.59
C ALA A 627 24.24 -14.90 -5.10
N PRO A 628 24.50 -13.83 -5.87
CA PRO A 628 25.85 -13.45 -6.29
C PRO A 628 26.77 -13.21 -5.08
N ALA A 629 28.05 -13.56 -5.18
CA ALA A 629 28.96 -13.48 -4.03
C ALA A 629 29.18 -12.05 -3.47
N TRP A 630 28.93 -11.03 -4.29
CA TRP A 630 29.01 -9.61 -3.90
C TRP A 630 27.74 -9.09 -3.21
N ALA A 631 26.62 -9.83 -3.30
CA ALA A 631 25.32 -9.37 -2.82
C ALA A 631 25.20 -9.52 -1.30
N LYS A 632 24.66 -8.48 -0.66
CA LYS A 632 24.53 -8.35 0.80
C LYS A 632 23.08 -8.23 1.23
N TYR A 633 22.28 -7.55 0.42
CA TYR A 633 20.84 -7.45 0.58
C TYR A 633 20.15 -7.81 -0.74
N PHE A 634 18.85 -8.04 -0.68
CA PHE A 634 18.02 -8.21 -1.87
C PHE A 634 16.67 -7.52 -1.67
N LYS A 635 16.02 -7.17 -2.78
CA LYS A 635 14.71 -6.52 -2.77
C LYS A 635 13.79 -7.15 -3.81
N TYR A 636 12.59 -7.55 -3.38
CA TYR A 636 11.56 -8.00 -4.30
C TYR A 636 10.87 -6.82 -4.99
N TYR A 637 10.64 -6.97 -6.28
CA TYR A 637 9.79 -6.11 -7.09
C TYR A 637 8.56 -6.92 -7.51
N VAL A 638 7.38 -6.32 -7.38
CA VAL A 638 6.11 -6.92 -7.81
C VAL A 638 5.48 -6.00 -8.83
N LYS A 639 5.34 -6.48 -10.07
CA LYS A 639 4.67 -5.78 -11.15
C LYS A 639 3.35 -6.47 -11.47
N ASP A 640 2.30 -5.69 -11.66
CA ASP A 640 1.04 -6.16 -12.23
C ASP A 640 1.00 -5.73 -13.71
N PRO A 641 1.21 -6.64 -14.67
CA PRO A 641 1.07 -6.36 -16.10
C PRO A 641 -0.39 -6.30 -16.58
N SER A 642 -1.39 -6.53 -15.72
CA SER A 642 -2.80 -6.51 -16.11
C SER A 642 -3.24 -5.09 -16.50
N GLN A 643 -4.14 -4.98 -17.48
CA GLN A 643 -4.75 -3.69 -17.83
C GLN A 643 -5.47 -3.07 -16.62
N GLU A 644 -5.42 -1.75 -16.53
CA GLU A 644 -6.14 -1.02 -15.49
C GLU A 644 -7.65 -1.14 -15.69
N TYR A 645 -8.37 -1.31 -14.58
CA TYR A 645 -9.82 -1.32 -14.54
C TYR A 645 -10.31 -0.65 -13.25
N TYR A 646 -11.43 0.05 -13.35
CA TYR A 646 -12.10 0.64 -12.21
C TYR A 646 -12.98 -0.40 -11.51
N ASN A 647 -13.11 -0.28 -10.18
CA ASN A 647 -14.16 -0.97 -9.45
C ASN A 647 -15.29 0.03 -9.24
N LEU A 648 -16.50 -0.33 -9.65
CA LEU A 648 -17.72 0.44 -9.45
C LEU A 648 -18.57 -0.26 -8.39
N ALA A 649 -19.09 0.49 -7.42
CA ALA A 649 -20.05 -0.01 -6.44
C ALA A 649 -21.46 0.12 -7.04
N ALA A 650 -22.02 -1.00 -7.52
CA ALA A 650 -23.42 -1.04 -7.96
C ALA A 650 -24.34 -0.91 -6.74
N ASP A 651 -25.25 0.06 -6.78
CA ASP A 651 -26.23 0.32 -5.72
C ASP A 651 -27.41 -0.63 -5.87
N ARG A 652 -28.07 -0.62 -7.04
CA ARG A 652 -29.28 -1.43 -7.36
C ARG A 652 -29.35 -1.83 -8.82
N PHE A 653 -30.12 -2.88 -9.08
CA PHE A 653 -30.44 -3.44 -10.38
C PHE A 653 -31.95 -3.27 -10.66
N TYR A 654 -32.32 -3.03 -11.91
CA TYR A 654 -33.69 -2.91 -12.37
C TYR A 654 -33.84 -3.72 -13.66
N ASN A 655 -34.51 -4.86 -13.60
CA ASN A 655 -34.69 -5.76 -14.74
C ASN A 655 -35.96 -5.43 -15.55
N ASP A 656 -35.78 -5.17 -16.84
CA ASP A 656 -36.80 -5.07 -17.87
C ASP A 656 -37.00 -6.46 -18.50
N GLU A 657 -37.94 -7.23 -17.93
CA GLU A 657 -38.31 -8.58 -18.41
C GLU A 657 -38.85 -8.59 -19.84
N GLU A 658 -39.41 -7.48 -20.32
CA GLU A 658 -40.11 -7.39 -21.60
C GLU A 658 -39.12 -7.17 -22.75
N ASN A 659 -38.12 -6.32 -22.53
CA ASN A 659 -37.10 -6.01 -23.53
C ASN A 659 -35.76 -6.74 -23.30
N GLY A 660 -35.61 -7.48 -22.19
CA GLY A 660 -34.39 -8.25 -21.89
C GLY A 660 -33.17 -7.39 -21.50
N PHE A 661 -33.41 -6.25 -20.87
CA PHE A 661 -32.37 -5.32 -20.42
C PHE A 661 -32.34 -5.18 -18.89
N THR A 662 -31.16 -4.94 -18.34
CA THR A 662 -30.99 -4.57 -16.93
C THR A 662 -30.40 -3.17 -16.87
N TYR A 663 -31.01 -2.30 -16.06
CA TYR A 663 -30.45 -0.99 -15.72
C TYR A 663 -29.78 -1.10 -14.35
N ILE A 664 -28.49 -0.73 -14.28
CA ILE A 664 -27.68 -0.80 -13.06
C ILE A 664 -27.41 0.63 -12.59
N SER A 665 -27.71 0.91 -11.33
CA SER A 665 -27.47 2.22 -10.72
C SER A 665 -26.13 2.30 -10.00
N PHE A 666 -25.48 3.45 -10.11
CA PHE A 666 -24.17 3.75 -9.54
C PHE A 666 -24.14 5.18 -8.97
N PRO A 667 -23.28 5.50 -7.99
CA PRO A 667 -23.12 6.88 -7.50
C PRO A 667 -22.59 7.82 -8.60
N SER A 668 -23.14 9.03 -8.71
CA SER A 668 -22.78 10.02 -9.75
C SER A 668 -21.32 10.46 -9.70
N THR A 669 -20.68 10.37 -8.53
CA THR A 669 -19.23 10.59 -8.35
C THR A 669 -18.37 9.60 -9.14
N GLU A 670 -18.91 8.45 -9.53
CA GLU A 670 -18.23 7.40 -10.28
C GLU A 670 -18.41 7.50 -11.81
N ARG A 671 -19.26 8.40 -12.32
CA ARG A 671 -19.65 8.50 -13.74
C ARG A 671 -18.43 8.54 -14.68
N ASN A 672 -17.43 9.33 -14.35
CA ASN A 672 -16.22 9.53 -15.18
C ASN A 672 -15.35 8.27 -15.37
N LYS A 673 -15.68 7.15 -14.70
CA LYS A 673 -14.98 5.86 -14.83
C LYS A 673 -15.59 4.92 -15.89
N ILE A 674 -16.70 5.31 -16.52
CA ILE A 674 -17.45 4.45 -17.45
C ILE A 674 -17.93 5.20 -18.70
N THR A 675 -17.82 4.52 -19.85
CA THR A 675 -18.22 4.98 -21.19
C THR A 675 -19.08 3.92 -21.88
N GLU A 676 -19.71 4.24 -23.00
CA GLU A 676 -20.57 3.30 -23.73
C GLU A 676 -19.77 2.18 -24.43
N ASP A 677 -18.48 2.38 -24.69
CA ASP A 677 -17.56 1.34 -25.17
C ASP A 677 -17.02 0.44 -24.04
N SER A 678 -17.32 0.75 -22.78
CA SER A 678 -16.85 -0.02 -21.63
C SER A 678 -17.54 -1.38 -21.50
N TYR A 679 -16.85 -2.31 -20.83
CA TYR A 679 -17.41 -3.57 -20.37
C TYR A 679 -17.43 -3.61 -18.85
N LEU A 680 -18.59 -3.94 -18.28
CA LEU A 680 -18.74 -4.23 -16.85
C LEU A 680 -18.39 -5.70 -16.60
N LEU A 681 -17.64 -5.96 -15.52
CA LEU A 681 -17.32 -7.32 -15.05
C LEU A 681 -17.95 -7.53 -13.66
N LEU A 682 -19.01 -8.34 -13.58
CA LEU A 682 -19.71 -8.59 -12.33
C LEU A 682 -18.81 -9.40 -11.37
N LYS A 683 -18.32 -8.77 -10.30
CA LYS A 683 -17.31 -9.39 -9.42
C LYS A 683 -17.91 -10.35 -8.38
N LYS A 684 -18.91 -9.89 -7.62
CA LYS A 684 -19.63 -10.62 -6.57
C LYS A 684 -21.14 -10.49 -6.78
N ALA A 685 -21.94 -11.34 -6.14
CA ALA A 685 -23.39 -11.22 -6.18
C ALA A 685 -23.86 -9.92 -5.48
N HIS A 686 -25.04 -9.42 -5.83
CA HIS A 686 -25.61 -8.28 -5.13
C HIS A 686 -26.05 -8.70 -3.72
N GLY A 687 -25.91 -7.82 -2.73
CA GLY A 687 -26.23 -8.10 -1.32
C GLY A 687 -25.37 -9.16 -0.60
N SER A 688 -24.43 -9.85 -1.25
CA SER A 688 -23.58 -10.86 -0.60
C SER A 688 -22.11 -10.78 -1.00
N ASP A 689 -21.24 -11.47 -0.26
CA ASP A 689 -19.78 -11.51 -0.52
C ASP A 689 -19.35 -12.68 -1.43
N GLU A 690 -20.32 -13.42 -1.98
CA GLU A 690 -20.06 -14.56 -2.85
C GLU A 690 -19.56 -14.13 -4.26
N PRO A 691 -18.39 -14.62 -4.72
CA PRO A 691 -17.84 -14.25 -6.01
C PRO A 691 -18.55 -14.94 -7.19
N ILE A 692 -18.77 -14.20 -8.27
CA ILE A 692 -19.33 -14.77 -9.51
C ILE A 692 -18.22 -15.44 -10.31
N LEU A 693 -18.14 -16.77 -10.30
CA LEU A 693 -17.08 -17.52 -10.97
C LEU A 693 -17.37 -17.91 -12.42
N SER A 694 -18.60 -17.72 -12.92
CA SER A 694 -18.95 -17.99 -14.33
C SER A 694 -18.17 -17.09 -15.28
N GLN A 695 -17.89 -17.58 -16.49
CA GLN A 695 -17.21 -16.82 -17.55
C GLN A 695 -18.13 -15.74 -18.18
N ASP A 696 -19.45 -15.98 -18.22
CA ASP A 696 -20.45 -15.06 -18.79
C ASP A 696 -20.84 -13.92 -17.82
N ASN A 697 -19.84 -13.37 -17.12
CA ASN A 697 -19.98 -12.28 -16.13
C ASN A 697 -19.57 -10.90 -16.70
N LYS A 698 -19.38 -10.81 -18.02
CA LYS A 698 -18.93 -9.64 -18.76
C LYS A 698 -20.07 -9.05 -19.59
N TYR A 699 -20.42 -7.80 -19.33
CA TYR A 699 -21.57 -7.12 -19.94
C TYR A 699 -21.08 -5.90 -20.72
N LYS A 700 -21.50 -5.73 -21.98
CA LYS A 700 -21.24 -4.50 -22.72
C LYS A 700 -22.19 -3.41 -22.20
N VAL A 701 -21.68 -2.20 -22.01
CA VAL A 701 -22.54 -1.02 -21.83
C VAL A 701 -23.29 -0.74 -23.14
N ILE A 702 -24.60 -0.48 -23.04
CA ILE A 702 -25.45 -0.15 -24.19
C ILE A 702 -25.73 1.36 -24.22
N SER A 703 -26.07 1.93 -23.06
CA SER A 703 -26.28 3.36 -22.89
C SER A 703 -26.08 3.78 -21.43
N ILE A 704 -25.82 5.07 -21.20
CA ILE A 704 -25.66 5.65 -19.86
C ILE A 704 -26.63 6.83 -19.68
N PHE A 705 -27.40 6.83 -18.59
CA PHE A 705 -28.33 7.90 -18.22
C PHE A 705 -27.82 8.60 -16.96
N ASN A 706 -27.72 9.93 -16.97
CA ASN A 706 -27.33 10.70 -15.78
C ASN A 706 -28.49 10.87 -14.78
N GLU A 707 -29.72 10.55 -15.20
CA GLU A 707 -30.96 10.61 -14.42
C GLU A 707 -31.68 9.26 -14.54
N ALA A 708 -32.70 9.02 -13.72
CA ALA A 708 -33.47 7.78 -13.77
C ALA A 708 -34.27 7.69 -15.09
N PRO A 709 -34.05 6.68 -15.94
CA PRO A 709 -34.83 6.53 -17.17
C PRO A 709 -36.28 6.16 -16.86
N ASP A 710 -37.20 6.51 -17.75
CA ASP A 710 -38.66 6.35 -17.57
C ASP A 710 -39.08 4.97 -17.08
N PHE A 711 -38.46 3.91 -17.60
CA PHE A 711 -38.68 2.53 -17.13
C PHE A 711 -38.47 2.40 -15.61
N VAL A 712 -37.38 2.95 -15.07
CA VAL A 712 -37.03 2.89 -13.64
C VAL A 712 -37.98 3.77 -12.81
N LEU A 713 -38.33 4.96 -13.30
CA LEU A 713 -39.33 5.84 -12.66
C LEU A 713 -40.68 5.10 -12.48
N ASN A 714 -41.16 4.45 -13.55
CA ASN A 714 -42.43 3.73 -13.59
C ASN A 714 -42.47 2.44 -12.74
N THR A 715 -41.36 2.03 -12.13
CA THR A 715 -41.37 0.92 -11.15
C THR A 715 -41.81 1.35 -9.75
N LEU A 716 -41.71 2.65 -9.40
CA LEU A 716 -42.04 3.17 -8.07
C LEU A 716 -43.52 3.56 -7.94
N LYS A 717 -44.37 2.54 -7.84
CA LYS A 717 -45.80 2.70 -7.55
C LYS A 717 -46.03 2.64 -6.04
N LYS A 718 -46.87 3.53 -5.49
CA LYS A 718 -47.30 3.53 -4.09
C LYS A 718 -48.72 2.98 -3.98
N GLN A 719 -48.95 2.10 -3.01
CA GLN A 719 -50.31 1.71 -2.62
C GLN A 719 -51.02 2.88 -1.91
N VAL A 720 -52.15 3.29 -2.48
CA VAL A 720 -52.99 4.38 -1.96
C VAL A 720 -54.28 3.87 -1.35
N TYR A 721 -54.77 2.71 -1.80
CA TYR A 721 -55.99 2.08 -1.30
C TYR A 721 -55.97 0.56 -1.52
N SER A 722 -56.86 -0.18 -0.87
CA SER A 722 -57.04 -1.62 -1.08
C SER A 722 -58.52 -1.98 -0.97
N LEU A 723 -59.05 -2.62 -2.01
CA LEU A 723 -60.41 -3.11 -2.11
C LEU A 723 -60.46 -4.57 -1.62
N ALA A 724 -61.42 -4.89 -0.77
CA ALA A 724 -61.64 -6.23 -0.21
C ALA A 724 -62.98 -6.83 -0.68
N ASN A 725 -63.23 -8.10 -0.36
CA ASN A 725 -64.47 -8.83 -0.65
C ASN A 725 -64.90 -8.75 -2.13
N ILE A 726 -63.93 -8.89 -3.02
CA ILE A 726 -64.11 -8.70 -4.45
C ILE A 726 -64.99 -9.79 -5.06
N GLN A 727 -66.07 -9.38 -5.74
CA GLN A 727 -66.88 -10.25 -6.57
C GLN A 727 -66.93 -9.75 -8.02
N PHE A 728 -66.93 -10.68 -8.97
CA PHE A 728 -66.96 -10.37 -10.41
C PHE A 728 -68.32 -10.73 -11.03
N SER A 729 -68.75 -9.98 -12.04
CA SER A 729 -69.95 -10.27 -12.86
C SER A 729 -69.56 -10.64 -14.30
N SER A 730 -70.43 -11.35 -15.03
CA SER A 730 -70.25 -11.63 -16.47
C SER A 730 -70.69 -10.49 -17.39
N ILE A 731 -71.51 -9.57 -16.88
CA ILE A 731 -72.10 -8.44 -17.61
C ILE A 731 -72.33 -7.26 -16.67
N LEU A 732 -72.30 -6.04 -17.19
CA LEU A 732 -72.81 -4.86 -16.48
C LEU A 732 -74.35 -4.96 -16.43
N GLY A 733 -74.94 -4.94 -15.23
CA GLY A 733 -76.38 -5.09 -15.06
C GLY A 733 -77.08 -3.97 -14.30
N ASP A 734 -78.33 -3.69 -14.69
CA ASP A 734 -79.24 -2.77 -13.98
C ASP A 734 -79.98 -3.55 -12.89
N TYR A 735 -79.43 -3.60 -11.66
CA TYR A 735 -80.16 -4.19 -10.54
C TYR A 735 -81.35 -3.30 -10.16
N ASN A 736 -82.53 -3.65 -10.66
CA ASN A 736 -83.76 -2.91 -10.43
C ASN A 736 -84.71 -3.75 -9.55
N SER A 737 -84.70 -3.50 -8.24
CA SER A 737 -85.38 -4.33 -7.22
C SER A 737 -86.91 -4.25 -7.25
N SER A 738 -87.52 -3.52 -8.19
CA SER A 738 -88.97 -3.36 -8.27
C SER A 738 -89.52 -3.16 -9.69
N SER A 739 -89.85 -4.26 -10.37
CA SER A 739 -91.12 -4.40 -11.12
C SER A 739 -91.18 -5.72 -11.89
N SER A 740 -92.26 -6.47 -11.66
CA SER A 740 -92.61 -7.64 -12.47
C SER A 740 -93.17 -7.18 -13.83
N GLY A 741 -92.36 -7.18 -14.89
CA GLY A 741 -92.88 -7.18 -16.26
C GLY A 741 -92.30 -6.14 -17.22
N PHE A 742 -90.99 -6.23 -17.50
CA PHE A 742 -90.41 -5.81 -18.77
C PHE A 742 -89.27 -6.77 -19.18
N ASN A 743 -88.87 -6.73 -20.45
CA ASN A 743 -88.03 -7.74 -21.09
C ASN A 743 -86.72 -8.07 -20.33
N SER A 744 -86.37 -9.35 -20.32
CA SER A 744 -85.11 -9.88 -19.82
C SER A 744 -83.90 -9.29 -20.58
N GLY A 745 -83.24 -8.32 -19.94
CA GLY A 745 -81.97 -7.75 -20.36
C GLY A 745 -81.10 -7.42 -19.15
N SER A 746 -80.04 -8.23 -18.95
CA SER A 746 -78.90 -7.93 -18.07
C SER A 746 -79.18 -7.60 -16.59
N ASN A 747 -79.58 -8.61 -15.80
CA ASN A 747 -79.22 -8.66 -14.38
C ASN A 747 -77.76 -9.12 -14.24
N PRO A 748 -76.95 -8.60 -13.29
CA PRO A 748 -75.59 -9.09 -13.05
C PRO A 748 -75.59 -10.59 -12.71
N ILE A 749 -74.58 -11.33 -13.16
CA ILE A 749 -74.42 -12.76 -12.82
C ILE A 749 -73.09 -12.92 -12.10
N LEU A 750 -73.16 -13.18 -10.79
CA LEU A 750 -72.00 -13.49 -9.96
C LEU A 750 -71.19 -14.65 -10.57
N LEU A 751 -69.92 -14.40 -10.85
CA LEU A 751 -68.99 -15.38 -11.37
C LEU A 751 -68.26 -16.11 -10.24
N SER A 752 -68.33 -17.43 -10.27
CA SER A 752 -67.53 -18.34 -9.45
C SER A 752 -66.33 -18.94 -10.18
N ASN A 753 -66.21 -18.73 -11.50
CA ASN A 753 -65.20 -19.34 -12.38
C ASN A 753 -64.53 -18.30 -13.28
N LYS A 754 -63.32 -18.60 -13.76
CA LYS A 754 -62.58 -17.76 -14.71
C LYS A 754 -63.38 -17.51 -16.01
N LEU A 755 -63.53 -16.24 -16.39
CA LEU A 755 -64.19 -15.83 -17.64
C LEU A 755 -63.45 -14.64 -18.26
N ALA A 756 -63.04 -14.77 -19.52
CA ALA A 756 -62.31 -13.71 -20.22
C ALA A 756 -63.11 -12.40 -20.26
N ASN A 757 -62.41 -11.27 -20.09
CA ASN A 757 -62.96 -9.90 -20.08
C ASN A 757 -63.93 -9.59 -18.92
N SER A 758 -64.15 -10.55 -18.01
CA SER A 758 -65.05 -10.44 -16.85
C SER A 758 -64.30 -10.65 -15.54
N THR A 759 -63.41 -11.65 -15.50
CA THR A 759 -62.44 -11.90 -14.42
C THR A 759 -61.01 -11.71 -14.96
N PRO A 760 -59.98 -11.57 -14.09
CA PRO A 760 -58.60 -11.40 -14.55
C PRO A 760 -58.09 -12.72 -15.17
N VAL A 761 -58.11 -12.83 -16.50
CA VAL A 761 -57.66 -14.04 -17.23
C VAL A 761 -56.48 -13.68 -18.13
N PRO A 762 -55.40 -14.47 -18.18
CA PRO A 762 -54.27 -14.20 -19.07
C PRO A 762 -54.73 -13.99 -20.52
N GLY A 763 -54.36 -12.86 -21.11
CA GLY A 763 -54.76 -12.45 -22.46
C GLY A 763 -56.03 -11.58 -22.55
N SER A 764 -56.85 -11.49 -21.49
CA SER A 764 -57.94 -10.51 -21.40
C SER A 764 -57.46 -9.15 -20.88
N ASN A 765 -58.19 -8.07 -21.16
CA ASN A 765 -57.85 -6.70 -20.75
C ASN A 765 -58.98 -5.97 -19.99
N SER A 766 -60.05 -6.67 -19.60
CA SER A 766 -61.08 -6.09 -18.73
C SER A 766 -61.55 -7.04 -17.64
N ILE A 767 -62.11 -6.46 -16.60
CA ILE A 767 -62.84 -7.12 -15.52
C ILE A 767 -64.15 -6.37 -15.26
N ILE A 768 -65.14 -7.04 -14.70
CA ILE A 768 -66.39 -6.43 -14.25
C ILE A 768 -66.54 -6.73 -12.76
N LEU A 769 -66.41 -5.71 -11.94
CA LEU A 769 -66.61 -5.77 -10.49
C LEU A 769 -68.10 -5.58 -10.18
N MET A 770 -68.64 -6.49 -9.38
CA MET A 770 -70.04 -6.47 -8.91
C MET A 770 -70.15 -5.86 -7.51
N THR A 771 -69.12 -6.03 -6.67
CA THR A 771 -69.04 -5.43 -5.33
C THR A 771 -67.59 -5.41 -4.81
N SER A 772 -67.36 -4.54 -3.83
CA SER A 772 -66.23 -4.55 -2.90
C SER A 772 -66.71 -4.12 -1.51
N GLY A 773 -65.98 -4.49 -0.46
CA GLY A 773 -66.32 -4.18 0.94
C GLY A 773 -67.22 -5.19 1.66
N GLU A 774 -67.42 -5.02 2.95
CA GLU A 774 -68.45 -5.73 3.71
C GLU A 774 -69.81 -5.07 3.44
N GLY A 775 -70.81 -5.84 3.04
CA GLY A 775 -72.18 -5.36 2.95
C GLY A 775 -72.80 -5.24 4.34
N ASP A 776 -73.64 -4.23 4.55
CA ASP A 776 -74.45 -4.12 5.77
C ASP A 776 -75.30 -5.39 5.99
N GLU A 777 -75.62 -5.68 7.26
CA GLU A 777 -76.22 -6.96 7.72
C GLU A 777 -77.61 -7.29 7.11
N ASP A 778 -78.22 -6.36 6.35
CA ASP A 778 -79.61 -6.40 5.87
C ASP A 778 -79.80 -6.96 4.42
N ASN A 779 -78.84 -7.70 3.88
CA ASN A 779 -79.03 -8.64 2.76
C ASN A 779 -79.61 -8.03 1.45
N THR A 780 -79.30 -6.76 1.15
CA THR A 780 -79.67 -6.08 -0.11
C THR A 780 -78.60 -6.26 -1.20
N PRO A 781 -78.95 -6.57 -2.46
CA PRO A 781 -77.93 -6.85 -3.50
C PRO A 781 -77.15 -5.63 -3.99
N TYR A 782 -75.89 -5.60 -3.56
CA TYR A 782 -74.67 -5.32 -4.34
C TYR A 782 -74.58 -4.07 -5.22
N GLY A 783 -73.70 -3.16 -4.77
CA GLY A 783 -72.93 -2.30 -5.64
C GLY A 783 -71.61 -1.90 -4.98
N ILE A 784 -70.65 -1.41 -5.78
CA ILE A 784 -69.37 -0.92 -5.25
C ILE A 784 -69.63 0.37 -4.43
N PRO A 785 -69.16 0.46 -3.18
CA PRO A 785 -69.35 1.64 -2.34
C PRO A 785 -68.83 2.92 -2.99
N GLU A 786 -69.48 4.06 -2.75
CA GLU A 786 -69.05 5.35 -3.31
C GLU A 786 -67.61 5.71 -2.90
N THR A 787 -67.22 5.36 -1.66
CA THR A 787 -65.83 5.48 -1.15
C THR A 787 -64.81 4.65 -1.93
N ASP A 788 -65.21 3.51 -2.48
CA ASP A 788 -64.35 2.63 -3.28
C ASP A 788 -64.31 3.11 -4.75
N LEU A 789 -65.45 3.55 -5.28
CA LEU A 789 -65.55 4.17 -6.61
C LEU A 789 -64.67 5.43 -6.74
N GLU A 790 -64.61 6.27 -5.70
CA GLU A 790 -63.72 7.45 -5.66
C GLU A 790 -62.23 7.10 -5.80
N GLN A 791 -61.83 5.88 -5.39
CA GLN A 791 -60.44 5.44 -5.47
C GLN A 791 -60.08 4.83 -6.81
N ILE A 792 -61.04 4.24 -7.54
CA ILE A 792 -60.84 3.60 -8.84
C ILE A 792 -60.94 4.67 -9.94
N VAL A 793 -59.80 5.23 -10.34
CA VAL A 793 -59.73 6.32 -11.35
C VAL A 793 -58.84 5.93 -12.53
N VAL A 794 -59.20 6.36 -13.73
CA VAL A 794 -58.37 6.24 -14.94
C VAL A 794 -56.96 6.81 -14.70
N ASN A 795 -55.95 6.15 -15.24
CA ASN A 795 -54.51 6.34 -15.00
C ASN A 795 -53.96 5.87 -13.64
N LYS A 796 -54.79 5.43 -12.67
CA LYS A 796 -54.27 4.62 -11.55
C LYS A 796 -54.00 3.18 -11.99
N TYR A 797 -53.35 2.38 -11.15
CA TYR A 797 -53.08 0.97 -11.42
C TYR A 797 -53.81 0.04 -10.45
N ILE A 798 -54.25 -1.13 -10.93
CA ILE A 798 -54.78 -2.22 -10.12
C ILE A 798 -53.75 -3.35 -9.95
N GLN A 799 -53.69 -3.95 -8.77
CA GLN A 799 -52.89 -5.14 -8.47
C GLN A 799 -53.70 -6.11 -7.62
N PHE A 800 -53.84 -7.35 -8.08
CA PHE A 800 -54.51 -8.41 -7.31
C PHE A 800 -53.59 -8.93 -6.21
N GLN A 801 -54.17 -9.27 -5.06
CA GLN A 801 -53.47 -9.88 -3.94
C GLN A 801 -54.31 -10.97 -3.27
N ILE A 802 -53.66 -12.07 -2.87
CA ILE A 802 -54.20 -13.07 -1.93
C ILE A 802 -53.07 -13.40 -0.95
N GLY A 803 -53.31 -13.16 0.35
CA GLY A 803 -52.28 -13.33 1.38
C GLY A 803 -51.01 -12.53 1.05
N LYS A 804 -49.88 -13.22 0.83
CA LYS A 804 -48.59 -12.61 0.43
C LYS A 804 -48.37 -12.55 -1.09
N ASN A 805 -49.19 -13.21 -1.91
CA ASN A 805 -49.03 -13.23 -3.36
C ASN A 805 -49.64 -11.97 -3.98
N LYS A 806 -48.88 -11.25 -4.82
CA LYS A 806 -49.28 -10.00 -5.48
C LYS A 806 -48.96 -10.05 -6.99
N SER A 807 -49.92 -9.74 -7.87
CA SER A 807 -49.72 -9.65 -9.32
C SER A 807 -48.79 -8.49 -9.73
N LYS A 808 -48.49 -8.35 -11.02
CA LYS A 808 -48.04 -7.10 -11.64
C LYS A 808 -49.14 -6.03 -11.51
N ALA A 809 -48.78 -4.77 -11.71
CA ALA A 809 -49.66 -3.61 -11.52
C ALA A 809 -50.12 -3.08 -12.89
N TYR A 810 -51.41 -3.22 -13.19
CA TYR A 810 -52.03 -2.97 -14.49
C TYR A 810 -52.69 -1.60 -14.54
N LYS A 811 -52.40 -0.78 -15.56
CA LYS A 811 -52.91 0.60 -15.66
C LYS A 811 -54.37 0.60 -16.09
N ILE A 812 -55.23 1.32 -15.36
CA ILE A 812 -56.62 1.56 -15.74
C ILE A 812 -56.63 2.54 -16.93
N ASN A 813 -57.11 2.06 -18.07
CA ASN A 813 -57.31 2.84 -19.30
C ASN A 813 -58.71 3.45 -19.33
N PHE A 814 -59.73 2.64 -19.05
CA PHE A 814 -61.12 3.02 -19.23
C PHE A 814 -61.99 2.40 -18.14
N LEU A 815 -63.01 3.16 -17.72
CA LEU A 815 -63.97 2.77 -16.70
C LEU A 815 -65.37 2.92 -17.30
N GLU A 816 -66.13 1.83 -17.29
CA GLU A 816 -67.51 1.79 -17.78
C GLU A 816 -68.42 1.47 -16.59
N GLN A 817 -69.13 2.50 -16.13
CA GLN A 817 -70.19 2.38 -15.12
C GLN A 817 -71.54 2.24 -15.81
N ASN A 818 -72.48 1.57 -15.13
CA ASN A 818 -73.84 1.46 -15.62
C ASN A 818 -74.62 2.80 -15.47
N ARG A 819 -75.67 2.99 -16.29
CA ARG A 819 -76.44 4.23 -16.43
C ARG A 819 -77.13 4.70 -15.14
N LEU A 820 -77.41 3.79 -14.22
CA LEU A 820 -78.01 4.07 -12.92
C LEU A 820 -76.98 4.41 -11.82
N LYS A 821 -75.67 4.47 -12.14
CA LYS A 821 -74.54 4.83 -11.24
C LYS A 821 -74.30 3.94 -10.01
N ILE A 822 -75.11 2.92 -9.81
CA ILE A 822 -75.02 1.97 -8.68
C ILE A 822 -75.00 0.57 -9.30
N ASN A 823 -74.47 -0.42 -8.56
CA ASN A 823 -74.20 -1.81 -8.94
C ASN A 823 -72.77 -2.01 -9.50
N ASP A 824 -72.60 -2.25 -10.81
CA ASP A 824 -71.35 -2.78 -11.37
C ASP A 824 -70.40 -1.71 -11.97
N LEU A 825 -69.09 -1.99 -11.89
CA LEU A 825 -68.02 -1.25 -12.59
C LEU A 825 -67.19 -2.18 -13.47
N LYS A 826 -67.10 -1.88 -14.77
CA LYS A 826 -66.17 -2.54 -15.67
C LYS A 826 -64.90 -1.73 -15.78
N ILE A 827 -63.78 -2.35 -15.42
CA ILE A 827 -62.44 -1.79 -15.49
C ILE A 827 -61.74 -2.39 -16.71
N THR A 828 -61.32 -1.55 -17.65
CA THR A 828 -60.47 -1.93 -18.78
C THR A 828 -59.07 -1.37 -18.55
N ILE A 829 -58.06 -2.23 -18.71
CA ILE A 829 -56.65 -1.90 -18.54
C ILE A 829 -55.96 -1.65 -19.89
N ASP A 830 -54.83 -0.93 -19.88
CA ASP A 830 -54.06 -0.59 -21.10
C ASP A 830 -53.55 -1.85 -21.82
N ASP A 831 -53.06 -2.82 -21.05
CA ASP A 831 -52.48 -4.09 -21.51
C ASP A 831 -53.41 -5.29 -21.30
N SER A 832 -52.98 -6.49 -21.71
CA SER A 832 -53.59 -7.75 -21.27
C SER A 832 -52.97 -8.27 -19.96
N PHE A 833 -53.80 -8.87 -19.09
CA PHE A 833 -53.34 -9.63 -17.93
C PHE A 833 -52.38 -10.75 -18.37
N LYS A 834 -51.34 -11.03 -17.58
CA LYS A 834 -50.37 -12.11 -17.83
C LYS A 834 -50.66 -13.32 -16.91
N SER A 835 -49.82 -14.35 -16.95
CA SER A 835 -49.98 -15.58 -16.15
C SER A 835 -49.80 -15.36 -14.63
N ASP A 836 -49.35 -14.19 -14.22
CA ASP A 836 -49.18 -13.74 -12.83
C ASP A 836 -50.50 -13.51 -12.10
N VAL A 837 -51.65 -13.42 -12.79
CA VAL A 837 -52.98 -13.37 -12.13
C VAL A 837 -53.50 -14.76 -11.76
N ASN A 838 -52.91 -15.85 -12.27
CA ASN A 838 -53.46 -17.20 -12.11
C ASN A 838 -53.59 -17.67 -10.65
N PHE A 839 -52.84 -17.08 -9.70
CA PHE A 839 -52.93 -17.48 -8.29
C PHE A 839 -54.29 -17.17 -7.65
N ILE A 840 -55.13 -16.32 -8.27
CA ILE A 840 -56.48 -16.02 -7.78
C ILE A 840 -57.49 -17.16 -8.00
N TYR A 841 -57.11 -18.17 -8.79
CA TYR A 841 -57.94 -19.33 -9.07
C TYR A 841 -57.44 -20.58 -8.34
N ASN A 842 -58.34 -21.54 -8.14
CA ASN A 842 -58.02 -22.93 -7.82
C ASN A 842 -57.71 -23.72 -9.09
N ASP A 843 -57.20 -24.95 -8.95
CA ASP A 843 -56.77 -25.79 -10.07
C ASP A 843 -57.94 -26.18 -11.02
N ASP A 844 -59.18 -26.19 -10.51
CA ASP A 844 -60.41 -26.40 -11.28
C ASP A 844 -60.87 -25.15 -12.08
N GLY A 845 -60.25 -23.99 -11.86
CA GLY A 845 -60.60 -22.72 -12.48
C GLY A 845 -61.64 -21.89 -11.72
N SER A 846 -62.06 -22.31 -10.52
CA SER A 846 -62.90 -21.52 -9.62
C SER A 846 -62.12 -20.37 -8.97
N LEU A 847 -62.81 -19.28 -8.64
CA LEU A 847 -62.26 -18.11 -7.92
C LEU A 847 -62.09 -18.41 -6.42
N LYS A 848 -61.04 -17.85 -5.82
CA LYS A 848 -60.82 -17.86 -4.36
C LYS A 848 -61.59 -16.73 -3.68
N SER A 849 -61.96 -16.94 -2.41
CA SER A 849 -62.75 -15.99 -1.61
C SER A 849 -62.01 -14.71 -1.20
N ASP A 850 -60.68 -14.78 -1.06
CA ASP A 850 -59.90 -13.77 -0.34
C ASP A 850 -59.15 -12.82 -1.29
N ILE A 851 -59.78 -12.47 -2.42
CA ILE A 851 -59.19 -11.58 -3.44
C ILE A 851 -59.24 -10.13 -2.95
N LEU A 852 -58.08 -9.50 -2.89
CA LEU A 852 -57.91 -8.06 -2.71
C LEU A 852 -57.49 -7.41 -4.04
N ILE A 853 -57.93 -6.17 -4.29
CA ILE A 853 -57.42 -5.32 -5.37
C ILE A 853 -56.80 -4.06 -4.76
N ASN A 854 -55.47 -3.98 -4.80
CA ASN A 854 -54.72 -2.79 -4.40
C ASN A 854 -54.80 -1.74 -5.51
N ILE A 855 -55.17 -0.52 -5.14
CA ILE A 855 -55.07 0.65 -6.01
C ILE A 855 -53.71 1.32 -5.76
N LEU A 856 -52.99 1.55 -6.84
CA LEU A 856 -51.63 2.10 -6.84
C LEU A 856 -51.57 3.37 -7.70
N GLU A 857 -50.75 4.33 -7.28
CA GLU A 857 -50.41 5.57 -8.01
C GLU A 857 -48.89 5.70 -8.17
N ASP A 858 -48.41 6.47 -9.15
CA ASP A 858 -46.98 6.72 -9.33
C ASP A 858 -46.44 7.69 -8.25
N ASP A 859 -45.41 7.28 -7.49
CA ASP A 859 -44.84 8.11 -6.41
C ASP A 859 -43.78 9.10 -6.93
N ASN A 860 -44.23 10.01 -7.81
CA ASN A 860 -43.41 11.03 -8.45
C ASN A 860 -42.67 11.94 -7.46
N ARG A 861 -43.15 12.06 -6.21
CA ARG A 861 -42.50 12.88 -5.16
C ARG A 861 -41.31 12.17 -4.51
N LYS A 862 -41.34 10.84 -4.35
CA LYS A 862 -40.19 10.09 -3.82
C LYS A 862 -39.15 9.74 -4.89
N ALA A 863 -39.56 9.56 -6.15
CA ALA A 863 -38.64 9.21 -7.24
C ALA A 863 -37.41 10.14 -7.30
N ALA A 864 -37.62 11.46 -7.27
CA ALA A 864 -36.52 12.44 -7.31
C ALA A 864 -35.52 12.28 -6.13
N GLN A 865 -36.00 12.09 -4.90
CA GLN A 865 -35.13 11.86 -3.73
C GLN A 865 -34.43 10.49 -3.74
N TYR A 866 -35.07 9.48 -4.33
CA TYR A 866 -34.57 8.10 -4.35
C TYR A 866 -33.45 7.87 -5.38
N PHE A 867 -33.43 8.69 -6.43
CA PHE A 867 -32.44 8.64 -7.51
C PHE A 867 -31.43 9.80 -7.46
N ASP A 868 -31.60 10.75 -6.55
CA ASP A 868 -30.63 11.82 -6.27
C ASP A 868 -29.24 11.26 -5.97
N GLY A 869 -28.22 11.85 -6.59
CA GLY A 869 -26.83 11.40 -6.51
C GLY A 869 -26.49 10.15 -7.32
N ARG A 870 -27.38 9.61 -8.18
CA ARG A 870 -27.14 8.35 -8.93
C ARG A 870 -27.26 8.50 -10.45
N PHE A 871 -26.49 7.68 -11.18
CA PHE A 871 -26.60 7.50 -12.63
C PHE A 871 -26.86 6.02 -12.98
N PHE A 872 -27.35 5.75 -14.19
CA PHE A 872 -27.83 4.44 -14.61
C PHE A 872 -27.10 3.95 -15.87
N VAL A 873 -26.82 2.65 -15.93
CA VAL A 873 -26.16 1.99 -17.06
C VAL A 873 -27.04 0.87 -17.57
N LYS A 874 -27.36 0.88 -18.87
CA LYS A 874 -28.12 -0.19 -19.53
C LYS A 874 -27.19 -1.28 -20.03
N THR A 875 -27.51 -2.53 -19.69
CA THR A 875 -26.82 -3.74 -20.19
C THR A 875 -27.83 -4.79 -20.63
N GLN A 876 -27.43 -5.74 -21.48
CA GLN A 876 -28.26 -6.89 -21.81
C GLN A 876 -28.37 -7.83 -20.60
N THR A 877 -29.57 -8.29 -20.28
CA THR A 877 -29.84 -9.22 -19.18
C THR A 877 -29.32 -10.62 -19.53
N ASN A 878 -28.74 -11.32 -18.54
CA ASN A 878 -28.51 -12.77 -18.62
C ASN A 878 -28.86 -13.46 -17.30
N SER A 879 -28.93 -14.79 -17.32
CA SER A 879 -29.30 -15.60 -16.14
C SER A 879 -28.37 -15.40 -14.93
N ILE A 880 -27.09 -15.08 -15.15
CA ILE A 880 -26.13 -14.81 -14.07
C ILE A 880 -26.44 -13.48 -13.39
N LEU A 881 -26.79 -12.44 -14.15
CA LEU A 881 -27.16 -11.12 -13.63
C LEU A 881 -28.44 -11.24 -12.79
N LEU A 882 -29.47 -11.89 -13.32
CA LEU A 882 -30.74 -12.17 -12.63
C LEU A 882 -30.55 -12.99 -11.34
N ASN A 883 -29.78 -14.09 -11.42
CA ASN A 883 -29.48 -14.90 -10.23
C ASN A 883 -28.62 -14.17 -9.20
N SER A 884 -27.85 -13.16 -9.61
CA SER A 884 -27.06 -12.32 -8.71
C SER A 884 -27.89 -11.23 -8.02
N GLU A 885 -28.97 -10.76 -8.67
CA GLU A 885 -29.98 -9.86 -8.11
C GLU A 885 -30.86 -10.60 -7.10
N ALA A 886 -31.37 -11.78 -7.45
CA ALA A 886 -32.28 -12.57 -6.60
C ALA A 886 -31.69 -12.95 -5.23
N LYS A 887 -30.35 -13.02 -5.10
CA LYS A 887 -29.67 -13.27 -3.82
C LYS A 887 -29.63 -12.07 -2.88
N ALA A 888 -29.86 -10.85 -3.36
CA ALA A 888 -29.95 -9.66 -2.51
C ALA A 888 -31.22 -9.66 -1.65
N ASN A 889 -32.28 -10.33 -2.10
CA ASN A 889 -33.57 -10.42 -1.42
C ASN A 889 -33.57 -11.42 -0.24
N ALA A 890 -32.41 -11.90 0.21
CA ALA A 890 -32.27 -12.97 1.20
C ALA A 890 -32.01 -12.49 2.65
N ALA A 891 -31.72 -11.19 2.86
CA ALA A 891 -31.60 -10.60 4.19
C ALA A 891 -31.86 -9.07 4.15
N GLY A 892 -32.91 -8.62 4.85
CA GLY A 892 -33.35 -7.22 4.87
C GLY A 892 -34.67 -7.01 4.13
N ASP A 893 -35.67 -6.49 4.84
CA ASP A 893 -37.05 -6.37 4.34
C ASP A 893 -37.20 -5.37 3.19
N PHE A 894 -37.24 -5.86 1.94
CA PHE A 894 -37.94 -5.18 0.84
C PHE A 894 -38.58 -6.18 -0.13
N ILE A 895 -39.91 -6.32 -0.04
CA ILE A 895 -40.77 -6.67 -1.19
C ILE A 895 -41.65 -5.45 -1.44
N LYS A 896 -42.05 -5.20 -2.70
CA LYS A 896 -43.05 -4.23 -3.17
C LYS A 896 -43.78 -3.42 -2.08
N THR A 897 -43.74 -2.10 -2.19
CA THR A 897 -44.68 -1.17 -1.54
C THR A 897 -44.83 -1.34 -0.03
N GLU A 898 -43.90 -0.76 0.74
CA GLU A 898 -44.21 0.35 1.66
C GLU A 898 -42.90 1.00 2.16
N THR A 899 -42.94 2.28 2.49
CA THR A 899 -41.74 3.02 2.92
C THR A 899 -41.54 2.93 4.42
N PHE A 900 -40.38 2.44 4.84
CA PHE A 900 -39.78 2.86 6.10
C PHE A 900 -38.97 4.13 5.86
N LEU A 901 -39.30 5.18 6.62
CA LEU A 901 -38.43 6.34 6.80
C LEU A 901 -37.19 5.88 7.59
N LEU A 902 -36.01 6.26 7.11
CA LEU A 902 -34.81 6.23 7.93
C LEU A 902 -34.62 7.62 8.55
N ASP A 903 -35.51 7.93 9.49
CA ASP A 903 -35.32 8.97 10.50
C ASP A 903 -36.21 8.63 11.70
N GLY A 904 -35.69 8.80 12.91
CA GLY A 904 -36.36 8.36 14.12
C GLY A 904 -37.49 9.30 14.54
N PHE A 905 -38.72 8.78 14.68
CA PHE A 905 -39.72 9.21 15.67
C PHE A 905 -40.83 8.14 15.75
N HIS A 906 -41.26 7.78 16.97
CA HIS A 906 -42.32 6.79 17.21
C HIS A 906 -43.67 7.45 17.52
N GLU A 907 -44.76 6.98 16.90
CA GLU A 907 -46.12 7.18 17.41
C GLU A 907 -46.67 5.92 18.10
N TYR A 908 -47.37 6.15 19.22
CA TYR A 908 -47.99 5.13 20.06
C TYR A 908 -49.37 4.71 19.55
N LYS A 909 -49.69 3.40 19.61
CA LYS A 909 -51.08 2.95 19.81
C LYS A 909 -51.22 1.93 20.95
N ARG A 910 -52.39 1.96 21.57
CA ARG A 910 -52.68 1.40 22.90
C ARG A 910 -53.07 -0.08 22.87
N ASN A 911 -52.83 -0.75 24.00
CA ASN A 911 -53.20 -2.13 24.33
C ASN A 911 -54.67 -2.49 24.07
N SER A 912 -54.91 -3.77 23.76
CA SER A 912 -55.94 -4.55 24.46
C SER A 912 -55.67 -6.07 24.43
N ASN A 913 -55.48 -6.67 25.62
CA ASN A 913 -55.99 -8.00 26.06
C ASN A 913 -55.65 -9.28 25.24
N ARG A 914 -55.42 -10.47 25.82
CA ARG A 914 -55.33 -10.96 27.21
C ARG A 914 -54.77 -12.40 27.21
N ARG A 915 -53.98 -12.77 28.23
CA ARG A 915 -53.86 -14.09 28.94
C ARG A 915 -53.75 -15.41 28.11
N GLY A 916 -52.81 -16.32 28.37
CA GLY A 916 -51.69 -16.35 29.34
C GLY A 916 -51.28 -17.78 29.75
N ASN A 917 -50.15 -17.90 30.48
CA ASN A 917 -49.74 -18.98 31.41
C ASN A 917 -49.48 -20.40 30.81
N ASN A 918 -48.41 -21.17 31.11
CA ASN A 918 -47.27 -21.13 32.05
C ASN A 918 -46.01 -21.67 31.28
N ALA A 919 -44.77 -21.18 31.44
CA ALA A 919 -43.85 -21.27 32.59
C ALA A 919 -43.51 -22.73 32.96
N ASP A 920 -42.26 -23.24 33.01
CA ASP A 920 -40.89 -22.66 32.88
C ASP A 920 -39.96 -23.69 32.15
N ALA A 921 -38.64 -23.56 31.93
CA ALA A 921 -37.59 -22.77 32.59
C ALA A 921 -36.30 -22.48 31.75
N THR A 922 -35.33 -21.84 32.42
CA THR A 922 -33.99 -21.32 32.08
C THR A 922 -32.85 -22.37 31.95
N PRO A 923 -31.57 -22.00 31.65
CA PRO A 923 -31.04 -21.23 30.51
C PRO A 923 -29.71 -21.83 29.93
N LYS A 924 -29.38 -21.63 28.63
CA LYS A 924 -27.99 -21.78 28.13
C LYS A 924 -27.69 -20.81 26.97
N TYR A 925 -26.53 -20.13 27.05
CA TYR A 925 -25.96 -19.26 26.00
C TYR A 925 -25.78 -20.00 24.66
N PRO A 926 -25.89 -19.30 23.52
CA PRO A 926 -24.68 -18.93 22.75
C PRO A 926 -24.70 -17.43 22.32
N LEU A 927 -23.57 -16.73 22.14
CA LEU A 927 -22.36 -16.98 21.34
C LEU A 927 -22.59 -16.74 19.83
N PHE A 928 -21.66 -16.01 19.21
CA PHE A 928 -21.60 -15.69 17.77
C PHE A 928 -21.93 -16.89 16.86
N ILE A 929 -22.58 -16.65 15.71
CA ILE A 929 -22.18 -17.19 14.39
C ILE A 929 -23.06 -16.60 13.27
N SER A 930 -22.45 -16.44 12.09
CA SER A 930 -23.09 -16.07 10.82
C SER A 930 -24.20 -17.04 10.38
N LYS A 931 -25.23 -16.55 9.69
CA LYS A 931 -26.11 -17.40 8.86
C LYS A 931 -25.82 -17.26 7.36
N GLY A 932 -24.70 -17.85 6.95
CA GLY A 932 -24.60 -18.53 5.66
C GLY A 932 -24.67 -20.03 5.92
N GLY A 933 -25.73 -20.72 5.47
CA GLY A 933 -25.91 -22.15 5.73
C GLY A 933 -27.23 -22.69 5.21
N LEU A 934 -27.16 -23.52 4.17
CA LEU A 934 -28.30 -24.22 3.58
C LEU A 934 -28.89 -25.25 4.55
N VAL A 935 -30.21 -25.39 4.55
CA VAL A 935 -30.93 -26.50 5.18
C VAL A 935 -31.71 -27.23 4.11
N ASN A 936 -31.30 -28.47 3.79
CA ASN A 936 -32.22 -29.61 3.85
C ASN A 936 -31.48 -30.95 3.73
N ASN A 937 -31.90 -31.91 4.55
CA ASN A 937 -31.41 -33.29 4.52
C ASN A 937 -31.93 -34.01 3.27
N SER A 938 -31.04 -34.67 2.51
CA SER A 938 -31.04 -36.13 2.31
C SER A 938 -30.27 -36.51 1.05
N PHE A 939 -29.27 -37.39 1.16
CA PHE A 939 -29.22 -38.72 0.54
C PHE A 939 -27.92 -39.45 0.93
N LYS A 940 -28.02 -40.76 1.19
CA LYS A 940 -26.89 -41.72 1.18
C LYS A 940 -26.58 -42.05 -0.30
N ILE A 941 -25.40 -42.54 -0.70
CA ILE A 941 -24.28 -43.20 0.01
C ILE A 941 -22.98 -42.41 -0.24
#